data_AF-A0A1Q9CXJ9-F1
#
_entry.id   AF-A0A1Q9CXJ9-F1
#
_cell.length_a   1.000
_cell.length_b   1.000
_cell.length_c   1.000
_cell.angle_alpha   90.00
_cell.angle_beta   90.00
_cell.angle_gamma   90.00
#
_symmetry.space_group_name_H-M   'P 1'
#
loop_
_entity.id
_entity.type
_entity.pdbx_description
1 polymer ?
#
loop_
_entity_poly.entity_id
_entity_poly.type
_entity_poly.pdbx_seq_one_letter_code
_entity_poly.pdbx_strand_id
1 'polypeptide(L)'
;MWARPSHAVRLQSQDVATLLQGAQRVRWFAKRRRRLDQYENFEKPLSAKAWTRLTKDGGFFEHSFQDMTPGEVSDTVFSASKMGVEATAFWTRASLSTGDLASAMTARQLATACYAFGAVKWHDEDMVRSIAPSVIKQAPSMKPALLAAVVQSFARMKVRNMPALRAISQAVQISSRFNGKGLSMVAKSFAELEFRCPDFLQALDAWAAGGVDSSTLEACLDLLQSLAAFSALEGPLSWPSPTPFGQAVPALAPVAVREILEMLGRRVKELEPPQLHTAILAMGKLRVQDLVVLEAFQKEILADLSRMHTNSLPPVLESFALCYEQLRSSGQDSEDSSVHEEREVFLVQLTSRMARELRLLRPQDASRVLSAIGRLGLVDPKLLSTAAALVPPRLAAYSSPEVLALLEAYAAAGNRDSFMLPCLRKALVPLPHALEDRLQELDDAQIVQAASAFALLGHAPGLVALLAVLREPFQRRSAGHGARRRAAATADSGIEQTARHLTPACQLALATLVSLHLSDSQTWAAAASAVMQGAAKEASKHQDGASDSLLEKLKQSLEIAEDPWRSAGKVSLYSGDELVLACLGFPRHSGRAFWYEEVSGSKMAEVSLSLLPGFLRHAAEAELGETRRAPLPSLRSLRPTSRESSELSKARGRAQEVLLERLTETEQGQEELQELPPMVIVALFRALELINSGPFSVQPEAQDLQVVHRATVPLLQRLAMLAQEQQLSAKACVRILQSMKVARYRHLQNHGATGMVERMYDSLRMAEWE
;
A
#
# COMPACT_ATOMS: atom_id res chain seq x y z
N MET A 1 -58.40 -7.35 41.73
CA MET A 1 -59.00 -6.71 40.53
C MET A 1 -58.49 -5.27 40.45
N TRP A 2 -57.73 -4.96 39.40
CA TRP A 2 -57.38 -3.62 38.88
C TRP A 2 -56.46 -2.74 39.76
N ALA A 3 -55.15 -2.98 39.63
CA ALA A 3 -54.11 -2.03 40.03
C ALA A 3 -53.89 -0.97 38.93
N ARG A 4 -53.89 0.30 39.32
CA ARG A 4 -53.69 1.49 38.47
C ARG A 4 -52.28 1.53 37.86
N PRO A 5 -52.10 1.99 36.61
CA PRO A 5 -50.78 2.25 36.07
C PRO A 5 -50.20 3.56 36.64
N SER A 6 -48.94 3.46 37.03
CA SER A 6 -48.06 4.50 37.54
C SER A 6 -47.90 5.70 36.59
N HIS A 7 -47.85 6.89 37.21
CA HIS A 7 -47.65 8.20 36.60
C HIS A 7 -46.47 8.24 35.62
N ALA A 8 -46.76 8.20 34.31
CA ALA A 8 -45.84 8.69 33.29
C ALA A 8 -45.86 10.22 33.32
N VAL A 9 -44.79 10.82 33.85
CA VAL A 9 -44.56 12.27 33.82
C VAL A 9 -44.41 12.69 32.36
N ARG A 10 -45.47 13.24 31.76
CA ARG A 10 -45.38 13.97 30.48
C ARG A 10 -44.62 15.27 30.74
N LEU A 11 -43.32 15.25 30.50
CA LEU A 11 -42.56 16.49 30.30
C LEU A 11 -43.18 17.22 29.10
N GLN A 12 -43.64 18.45 29.32
CA GLN A 12 -44.21 19.26 28.24
C GLN A 12 -43.10 19.55 27.22
N SER A 13 -43.44 19.63 25.93
CA SER A 13 -42.47 19.81 24.85
C SER A 13 -41.61 21.08 25.01
N GLN A 14 -42.10 22.07 25.75
CA GLN A 14 -41.37 23.29 26.09
C GLN A 14 -40.21 23.04 27.06
N ASP A 15 -40.36 22.17 28.06
CA ASP A 15 -39.29 21.87 29.03
C ASP A 15 -38.13 21.12 28.36
N VAL A 16 -38.44 20.25 27.41
CA VAL A 16 -37.44 19.53 26.61
C VAL A 16 -36.66 20.49 25.71
N ALA A 17 -37.33 21.47 25.10
CA ALA A 17 -36.66 22.49 24.28
C ALA A 17 -35.73 23.39 25.11
N THR A 18 -36.17 23.81 26.31
CA THR A 18 -35.36 24.64 27.21
C THR A 18 -34.15 23.87 27.77
N LEU A 19 -34.32 22.58 28.11
CA LEU A 19 -33.21 21.71 28.52
C LEU A 19 -32.22 21.44 27.38
N LEU A 20 -32.69 21.27 26.14
CA LEU A 20 -31.83 21.14 24.96
C LEU A 20 -31.05 22.43 24.67
N GLN A 21 -31.67 23.60 24.82
CA GLN A 21 -30.97 24.89 24.70
C GLN A 21 -29.92 25.08 25.81
N GLY A 22 -30.24 24.70 27.05
CA GLY A 22 -29.28 24.72 28.16
C GLY A 22 -28.08 23.79 27.93
N ALA A 23 -28.33 22.55 27.51
CA ALA A 23 -27.29 21.58 27.18
C ALA A 23 -26.43 22.04 25.98
N GLN A 24 -27.02 22.68 24.97
CA GLN A 24 -26.28 23.27 23.85
C GLN A 24 -25.39 24.43 24.31
N ARG A 25 -25.86 25.30 25.22
CA ARG A 25 -25.06 26.38 25.81
C ARG A 25 -23.89 25.86 26.65
N VAL A 26 -24.10 24.84 27.48
CA VAL A 26 -23.03 24.23 28.29
C VAL A 26 -22.00 23.53 27.41
N ARG A 27 -22.45 22.78 26.38
CA ARG A 27 -21.54 22.17 25.40
C ARG A 27 -20.75 23.21 24.62
N TRP A 28 -21.40 24.31 24.23
CA TRP A 28 -20.73 25.42 23.55
C TRP A 28 -19.68 26.08 24.46
N PHE A 29 -19.99 26.32 25.74
CA PHE A 29 -19.06 26.91 26.71
C PHE A 29 -17.86 26.00 26.99
N ALA A 30 -18.09 24.70 27.22
CA ALA A 30 -17.01 23.72 27.43
C ALA A 30 -16.11 23.57 26.18
N LYS A 31 -16.71 23.59 24.98
CA LYS A 31 -15.97 23.59 23.71
C LYS A 31 -15.15 24.88 23.54
N ARG A 32 -15.71 26.04 23.92
CA ARG A 32 -15.02 27.33 23.90
C ARG A 32 -13.85 27.38 24.88
N ARG A 33 -14.02 26.86 26.11
CA ARG A 33 -12.94 26.84 27.12
C ARG A 33 -11.78 25.95 26.70
N ARG A 34 -12.06 24.71 26.25
CA ARG A 34 -11.03 23.79 25.74
C ARG A 34 -10.26 24.38 24.55
N ARG A 35 -10.90 25.23 23.74
CA ARG A 35 -10.28 25.91 22.60
C ARG A 35 -9.47 27.13 23.00
N LEU A 36 -9.91 27.89 24.00
CA LEU A 36 -9.10 28.95 24.61
C LEU A 36 -7.76 28.39 25.11
N ASP A 37 -7.80 27.27 25.83
CA ASP A 37 -6.59 26.58 26.28
C ASP A 37 -5.71 26.14 25.09
N GLN A 38 -6.31 25.75 23.94
CA GLN A 38 -5.54 25.46 22.73
C GLN A 38 -4.89 26.71 22.14
N TYR A 39 -5.59 27.85 22.07
CA TYR A 39 -5.02 29.10 21.56
C TYR A 39 -3.83 29.58 22.41
N GLU A 40 -3.95 29.52 23.74
CA GLU A 40 -2.90 29.91 24.70
C GLU A 40 -1.64 29.04 24.53
N ASN A 41 -1.80 27.73 24.27
CA ASN A 41 -0.69 26.82 24.03
C ASN A 41 0.12 27.13 22.74
N PHE A 42 -0.38 27.99 21.85
CA PHE A 42 0.27 28.37 20.59
C PHE A 42 0.80 29.81 20.58
N GLU A 43 0.84 30.50 21.73
CA GLU A 43 1.43 31.83 21.88
C GLU A 43 2.96 31.80 21.87
N LYS A 44 3.55 31.50 20.71
CA LYS A 44 4.88 32.03 20.38
C LYS A 44 4.69 33.18 19.41
N PRO A 45 5.14 34.41 19.74
CA PRO A 45 4.98 35.54 18.84
C PRO A 45 5.71 35.26 17.52
N LEU A 46 5.04 35.53 16.40
CA LEU A 46 5.71 35.62 15.11
C LEU A 46 6.83 36.66 15.23
N SER A 47 7.98 36.44 14.58
CA SER A 47 9.07 37.41 14.65
C SER A 47 8.59 38.82 14.26
N ALA A 48 9.06 39.86 14.94
CA ALA A 48 8.64 41.25 14.68
C ALA A 48 8.78 41.63 13.20
N LYS A 49 9.83 41.14 12.52
CA LYS A 49 10.08 41.34 11.09
C LYS A 49 9.05 40.68 10.18
N ALA A 50 8.53 39.51 10.57
CA ALA A 50 7.40 38.90 9.88
C ALA A 50 6.15 39.77 10.07
N TRP A 51 5.85 40.18 11.31
CA TRP A 51 4.73 41.08 11.62
C TRP A 51 4.75 42.39 10.82
N THR A 52 5.89 43.07 10.71
CA THR A 52 5.98 44.34 9.95
C THR A 52 5.77 44.16 8.44
N ARG A 53 6.12 42.99 7.89
CA ARG A 53 5.81 42.67 6.48
C ARG A 53 4.31 42.36 6.32
N LEU A 54 3.74 41.65 7.29
CA LEU A 54 2.34 41.24 7.30
C LEU A 54 1.38 42.45 7.39
N THR A 55 1.70 43.49 8.16
CA THR A 55 0.86 44.69 8.29
C THR A 55 0.96 45.64 7.08
N LYS A 56 2.10 45.68 6.39
CA LYS A 56 2.34 46.60 5.26
C LYS A 56 1.47 46.30 4.03
N ASP A 57 1.12 45.03 3.83
CA ASP A 57 0.33 44.58 2.67
C ASP A 57 -1.20 44.62 2.92
N GLY A 58 -1.64 45.22 4.04
CA GLY A 58 -3.05 45.57 4.30
C GLY A 58 -3.98 44.40 4.60
N GLY A 59 -3.43 43.22 4.93
CA GLY A 59 -4.20 41.99 5.12
C GLY A 59 -4.21 41.39 6.53
N PHE A 60 -3.44 41.93 7.47
CA PHE A 60 -3.34 41.42 8.84
C PHE A 60 -3.91 42.42 9.84
N PHE A 61 -4.90 41.97 10.62
CA PHE A 61 -5.51 42.75 11.68
C PHE A 61 -4.70 42.62 12.97
N GLU A 62 -4.66 43.68 13.79
CA GLU A 62 -3.90 43.71 15.05
C GLU A 62 -4.51 42.83 16.15
N HIS A 63 -5.78 42.45 16.00
CA HIS A 63 -6.51 41.64 16.99
C HIS A 63 -6.24 40.14 16.86
N SER A 64 -6.48 39.40 17.94
CA SER A 64 -6.34 37.95 17.95
C SER A 64 -7.39 37.30 17.03
N PHE A 65 -7.12 36.08 16.52
CA PHE A 65 -8.10 35.33 15.71
C PHE A 65 -9.48 35.17 16.38
N GLN A 66 -9.53 35.24 17.72
CA GLN A 66 -10.78 35.09 18.48
C GLN A 66 -11.69 36.31 18.37
N ASP A 67 -11.12 37.47 18.07
CA ASP A 67 -11.81 38.76 18.00
C ASP A 67 -12.08 39.18 16.55
N MET A 68 -11.49 38.48 15.58
CA MET A 68 -11.68 38.75 14.16
C MET A 68 -13.08 38.36 13.68
N THR A 69 -13.65 39.20 12.82
CA THR A 69 -14.87 38.88 12.07
C THR A 69 -14.60 37.79 11.02
N PRO A 70 -15.65 37.12 10.49
CA PRO A 70 -15.48 36.10 9.45
C PRO A 70 -14.75 36.61 8.19
N GLY A 71 -14.94 37.90 7.84
CA GLY A 71 -14.24 38.52 6.72
C GLY A 71 -12.74 38.70 7.01
N GLU A 72 -12.43 39.24 8.18
CA GLU A 72 -11.05 39.47 8.62
C GLU A 72 -10.25 38.16 8.71
N VAL A 73 -10.86 37.08 9.23
CA VAL A 73 -10.23 35.76 9.23
C VAL A 73 -9.97 35.26 7.81
N SER A 74 -10.96 35.34 6.92
CA SER A 74 -10.78 34.94 5.51
C SER A 74 -9.63 35.72 4.84
N ASP A 75 -9.60 37.04 5.01
CA ASP A 75 -8.61 37.91 4.37
C ASP A 75 -7.21 37.73 4.98
N THR A 76 -7.13 37.52 6.29
CA THR A 76 -5.87 37.21 6.99
C THR A 76 -5.27 35.91 6.51
N VAL A 77 -6.07 34.84 6.44
CA VAL A 77 -5.61 33.51 6.00
C VAL A 77 -5.21 33.56 4.51
N PHE A 78 -5.96 34.27 3.68
CA PHE A 78 -5.61 34.46 2.27
C PHE A 78 -4.30 35.22 2.09
N SER A 79 -4.13 36.34 2.81
CA SER A 79 -2.90 37.13 2.78
C SER A 79 -1.71 36.31 3.28
N ALA A 80 -1.88 35.55 4.36
CA ALA A 80 -0.87 34.63 4.87
C ALA A 80 -0.44 33.58 3.84
N SER A 81 -1.40 33.02 3.10
CA SER A 81 -1.11 32.03 2.05
C SER A 81 -0.27 32.63 0.92
N LYS A 82 -0.58 33.86 0.48
CA LYS A 82 0.18 34.58 -0.56
C LYS A 82 1.59 34.91 -0.13
N MET A 83 1.78 35.25 1.15
CA MET A 83 3.10 35.52 1.71
C MET A 83 3.91 34.26 2.03
N GLY A 84 3.33 33.07 1.85
CA GLY A 84 4.01 31.81 2.15
C GLY A 84 4.38 31.67 3.62
N VAL A 85 3.50 32.09 4.54
CA VAL A 85 3.74 31.91 5.98
C VAL A 85 3.87 30.42 6.29
N GLU A 86 5.00 29.98 6.82
CA GLU A 86 5.27 28.56 7.13
C GLU A 86 4.94 28.20 8.60
N ALA A 87 4.59 29.18 9.43
CA ALA A 87 4.39 28.97 10.87
C ALA A 87 3.19 28.06 11.14
N THR A 88 3.44 26.82 11.57
CA THR A 88 2.39 25.83 11.87
C THR A 88 1.39 26.32 12.92
N ALA A 89 1.88 26.98 13.97
CA ALA A 89 1.05 27.59 15.01
C ALA A 89 0.10 28.68 14.50
N PHE A 90 0.46 29.37 13.40
CA PHE A 90 -0.46 30.30 12.75
C PHE A 90 -1.59 29.53 12.06
N TRP A 91 -1.25 28.52 11.24
CA TRP A 91 -2.24 27.74 10.49
C TRP A 91 -3.18 26.93 11.37
N THR A 92 -2.69 26.39 12.50
CA THR A 92 -3.54 25.73 13.50
C THR A 92 -4.56 26.70 14.11
N ARG A 93 -4.17 27.94 14.41
CA ARG A 93 -5.10 28.94 14.96
C ARG A 93 -6.09 29.42 13.91
N ALA A 94 -5.60 29.67 12.70
CA ALA A 94 -6.41 30.02 11.54
C ALA A 94 -7.46 28.94 11.23
N SER A 95 -7.08 27.66 11.26
CA SER A 95 -7.99 26.54 10.95
C SER A 95 -9.08 26.40 12.01
N LEU A 96 -8.72 26.49 13.30
CA LEU A 96 -9.68 26.54 14.40
C LEU A 96 -10.64 27.72 14.27
N SER A 97 -10.12 28.92 14.01
CA SER A 97 -10.93 30.14 13.88
C SER A 97 -11.87 30.08 12.68
N THR A 98 -11.37 29.58 11.54
CA THR A 98 -12.17 29.40 10.32
C THR A 98 -13.29 28.38 10.56
N GLY A 99 -12.98 27.26 11.22
CA GLY A 99 -13.98 26.26 11.58
C GLY A 99 -15.08 26.81 12.50
N ASP A 100 -14.73 27.75 13.37
CA ASP A 100 -15.67 28.35 14.34
C ASP A 100 -16.57 29.43 13.72
N LEU A 101 -16.03 30.19 12.77
CA LEU A 101 -16.76 31.25 12.07
C LEU A 101 -17.43 30.76 10.78
N ALA A 102 -17.26 29.49 10.40
CA ALA A 102 -17.71 28.94 9.12
C ALA A 102 -19.20 29.17 8.83
N SER A 103 -20.08 29.12 9.84
CA SER A 103 -21.52 29.34 9.67
C SER A 103 -21.90 30.80 9.39
N ALA A 104 -21.04 31.73 9.77
CA ALA A 104 -21.22 33.17 9.56
C ALA A 104 -20.49 33.68 8.29
N MET A 105 -19.59 32.89 7.72
CA MET A 105 -18.90 33.23 6.47
C MET A 105 -19.84 33.19 5.27
N THR A 106 -19.71 34.19 4.41
CA THR A 106 -20.33 34.20 3.08
C THR A 106 -19.68 33.16 2.15
N ALA A 107 -20.35 32.83 1.06
CA ALA A 107 -19.85 31.87 0.07
C ALA A 107 -18.46 32.23 -0.47
N ARG A 108 -18.23 33.54 -0.70
CA ARG A 108 -16.95 34.06 -1.17
C ARG A 108 -15.86 33.91 -0.11
N GLN A 109 -16.15 34.25 1.15
CA GLN A 109 -15.21 34.11 2.27
C GLN A 109 -14.86 32.64 2.51
N LEU A 110 -15.85 31.73 2.50
CA LEU A 110 -15.60 30.29 2.61
C LEU A 110 -14.68 29.77 1.51
N ALA A 111 -14.97 30.11 0.25
CA ALA A 111 -14.13 29.70 -0.87
C ALA A 111 -12.72 30.29 -0.80
N THR A 112 -12.59 31.54 -0.35
CA THR A 112 -11.30 32.23 -0.19
C THR A 112 -10.46 31.59 0.92
N ALA A 113 -11.08 31.30 2.07
CA ALA A 113 -10.43 30.59 3.17
C ALA A 113 -10.00 29.19 2.74
N CYS A 114 -10.90 28.39 2.13
CA CYS A 114 -10.56 27.08 1.55
C CYS A 114 -9.36 27.18 0.61
N TYR A 115 -9.40 28.12 -0.35
CA TYR A 115 -8.33 28.34 -1.31
C TYR A 115 -7.00 28.63 -0.62
N ALA A 116 -7.01 29.47 0.41
CA ALA A 116 -5.81 29.81 1.16
C ALA A 116 -5.19 28.58 1.84
N PHE A 117 -5.98 27.76 2.53
CA PHE A 117 -5.50 26.51 3.14
C PHE A 117 -5.02 25.50 2.09
N GLY A 118 -5.73 25.40 0.95
CA GLY A 118 -5.33 24.57 -0.17
C GLY A 118 -4.01 25.02 -0.83
N ALA A 119 -3.78 26.33 -0.94
CA ALA A 119 -2.56 26.88 -1.53
C ALA A 119 -1.30 26.53 -0.72
N VAL A 120 -1.41 26.53 0.61
CA VAL A 120 -0.31 26.10 1.51
C VAL A 120 -0.33 24.60 1.84
N LYS A 121 -1.27 23.83 1.24
CA LYS A 121 -1.46 22.40 1.48
C LYS A 121 -1.64 22.06 2.97
N TRP A 122 -2.29 22.92 3.73
CA TRP A 122 -2.55 22.70 5.16
C TRP A 122 -3.62 21.61 5.35
N HIS A 123 -3.22 20.47 5.92
CA HIS A 123 -4.11 19.33 6.13
C HIS A 123 -4.71 19.34 7.55
N ASP A 124 -5.99 19.68 7.65
CA ASP A 124 -6.76 19.67 8.90
C ASP A 124 -8.18 19.13 8.65
N GLU A 125 -8.40 17.85 8.97
CA GLU A 125 -9.70 17.21 8.78
C GLU A 125 -10.80 17.78 9.69
N ASP A 126 -10.44 18.26 10.89
CA ASP A 126 -11.41 18.80 11.85
C ASP A 126 -11.94 20.16 11.41
N MET A 127 -11.06 21.00 10.84
CA MET A 127 -11.46 22.23 10.16
C MET A 127 -12.39 21.91 8.99
N VAL A 128 -12.01 21.01 8.09
CA VAL A 128 -12.85 20.66 6.93
C VAL A 128 -14.21 20.09 7.37
N ARG A 129 -14.23 19.28 8.43
CA ARG A 129 -15.47 18.77 9.03
C ARG A 129 -16.35 19.89 9.60
N SER A 130 -15.73 20.95 10.13
CA SER A 130 -16.44 22.11 10.69
C SER A 130 -16.98 23.06 9.62
N ILE A 131 -16.26 23.27 8.51
CA ILE A 131 -16.72 24.12 7.40
C ILE A 131 -17.73 23.42 6.46
N ALA A 132 -17.69 22.08 6.40
CA ALA A 132 -18.50 21.29 5.48
C ALA A 132 -20.01 21.59 5.54
N PRO A 133 -20.68 21.71 6.72
CA PRO A 133 -22.08 22.07 6.80
C PRO A 133 -22.42 23.40 6.11
N SER A 134 -21.55 24.40 6.24
CA SER A 134 -21.71 25.70 5.59
C SER A 134 -21.52 25.62 4.08
N VAL A 135 -20.52 24.83 3.62
CA VAL A 135 -20.32 24.55 2.20
C VAL A 135 -21.55 23.86 1.61
N ILE A 136 -22.07 22.82 2.27
CA ILE A 136 -23.28 22.09 1.83
C ILE A 136 -24.47 23.04 1.71
N LYS A 137 -24.71 23.87 2.74
CA LYS A 137 -25.81 24.83 2.76
C LYS A 137 -25.72 25.86 1.63
N GLN A 138 -24.51 26.35 1.34
CA GLN A 138 -24.29 27.45 0.42
C GLN A 138 -24.03 27.00 -1.02
N ALA A 139 -23.62 25.74 -1.26
CA ALA A 139 -23.23 25.21 -2.56
C ALA A 139 -24.23 25.51 -3.70
N PRO A 140 -25.56 25.33 -3.54
CA PRO A 140 -26.52 25.63 -4.62
C PRO A 140 -26.54 27.11 -5.06
N SER A 141 -26.11 28.02 -4.18
CA SER A 141 -26.06 29.47 -4.45
C SER A 141 -24.67 29.98 -4.85
N MET A 142 -23.64 29.12 -4.76
CA MET A 142 -22.27 29.50 -5.10
C MET A 142 -22.11 29.68 -6.61
N LYS A 143 -21.30 30.68 -6.99
CA LYS A 143 -20.87 30.83 -8.38
C LYS A 143 -19.99 29.63 -8.78
N PRO A 144 -20.01 29.20 -10.06
CA PRO A 144 -19.18 28.09 -10.55
C PRO A 144 -17.70 28.17 -10.16
N ALA A 145 -17.09 29.35 -10.29
CA ALA A 145 -15.69 29.57 -9.92
C ALA A 145 -15.40 29.33 -8.43
N LEU A 146 -16.37 29.61 -7.54
CA LEU A 146 -16.21 29.37 -6.10
C LEU A 146 -16.33 27.88 -5.77
N LEU A 147 -17.26 27.16 -6.41
CA LEU A 147 -17.39 25.71 -6.26
C LEU A 147 -16.10 25.00 -6.70
N ALA A 148 -15.57 25.36 -7.87
CA ALA A 148 -14.31 24.84 -8.39
C ALA A 148 -13.13 25.12 -7.44
N ALA A 149 -13.05 26.34 -6.89
CA ALA A 149 -12.02 26.69 -5.91
C ALA A 149 -12.12 25.86 -4.62
N VAL A 150 -13.33 25.66 -4.07
CA VAL A 150 -13.53 24.87 -2.84
C VAL A 150 -13.11 23.42 -3.05
N VAL A 151 -13.55 22.78 -4.13
CA VAL A 151 -13.18 21.37 -4.38
C VAL A 151 -11.69 21.21 -4.67
N GLN A 152 -11.08 22.13 -5.43
CA GLN A 152 -9.63 22.14 -5.67
C GLN A 152 -8.85 22.30 -4.38
N SER A 153 -9.36 23.11 -3.45
CA SER A 153 -8.75 23.27 -2.13
C SER A 153 -8.78 21.97 -1.34
N PHE A 154 -9.92 21.26 -1.35
CA PHE A 154 -10.04 19.96 -0.68
C PHE A 154 -9.08 18.93 -1.28
N ALA A 155 -8.92 18.92 -2.61
CA ALA A 155 -7.96 18.07 -3.30
C ALA A 155 -6.51 18.38 -2.89
N ARG A 156 -6.12 19.67 -2.88
CA ARG A 156 -4.78 20.10 -2.45
C ARG A 156 -4.47 19.78 -0.99
N MET A 157 -5.47 19.92 -0.11
CA MET A 157 -5.36 19.53 1.31
C MET A 157 -5.43 18.00 1.49
N LYS A 158 -5.80 17.23 0.45
CA LYS A 158 -6.05 15.78 0.50
C LYS A 158 -7.10 15.37 1.53
N VAL A 159 -8.12 16.21 1.75
CA VAL A 159 -9.20 15.93 2.71
C VAL A 159 -10.48 15.53 1.99
N ARG A 160 -11.05 14.38 2.36
CA ARG A 160 -12.29 13.84 1.78
C ARG A 160 -13.47 14.07 2.73
N ASN A 161 -14.31 15.06 2.44
CA ASN A 161 -15.60 15.23 3.12
C ASN A 161 -16.73 14.85 2.16
N MET A 162 -17.15 13.58 2.20
CA MET A 162 -18.11 13.02 1.24
C MET A 162 -19.44 13.80 1.16
N PRO A 163 -20.06 14.25 2.28
CA PRO A 163 -21.26 15.07 2.21
C PRO A 163 -21.05 16.39 1.45
N ALA A 164 -19.95 17.11 1.71
CA ALA A 164 -19.65 18.35 1.01
C ALA A 164 -19.34 18.12 -0.49
N LEU A 165 -18.56 17.09 -0.82
CA LEU A 165 -18.25 16.75 -2.22
C LEU A 165 -19.51 16.39 -3.02
N ARG A 166 -20.45 15.66 -2.40
CA ARG A 166 -21.76 15.35 -3.01
C ARG A 166 -22.62 16.59 -3.22
N ALA A 167 -22.68 17.49 -2.23
CA ALA A 167 -23.42 18.75 -2.36
C ALA A 167 -22.83 19.65 -3.45
N ILE A 168 -21.49 19.70 -3.58
CA ILE A 168 -20.81 20.41 -4.67
C ILE A 168 -21.16 19.76 -6.01
N SER A 169 -21.13 18.43 -6.12
CA SER A 169 -21.50 17.70 -7.33
C SER A 169 -22.92 18.03 -7.80
N GLN A 170 -23.89 18.04 -6.88
CA GLN A 170 -25.28 18.41 -7.17
C GLN A 170 -25.41 19.88 -7.59
N ALA A 171 -24.69 20.78 -6.92
CA ALA A 171 -24.66 22.19 -7.31
C ALA A 171 -24.06 22.41 -8.71
N VAL A 172 -23.05 21.62 -9.09
CA VAL A 172 -22.48 21.62 -10.45
C VAL A 172 -23.53 21.15 -11.46
N GLN A 173 -24.26 20.06 -11.17
CA GLN A 173 -25.30 19.53 -12.04
C GLN A 173 -26.44 20.52 -12.32
N ILE A 174 -26.84 21.30 -11.30
CA ILE A 174 -27.92 22.28 -11.43
C ILE A 174 -27.44 23.56 -12.14
N SER A 175 -26.14 23.86 -12.09
CA SER A 175 -25.59 25.11 -12.61
C SER A 175 -25.21 25.01 -14.08
N SER A 176 -26.07 25.51 -14.96
CA SER A 176 -25.78 25.63 -16.41
C SER A 176 -24.68 26.65 -16.76
N ARG A 177 -24.09 27.32 -15.76
CA ARG A 177 -23.12 28.41 -15.93
C ARG A 177 -21.66 27.97 -15.90
N PHE A 178 -21.40 26.68 -15.74
CA PHE A 178 -20.04 26.16 -15.78
C PHE A 178 -19.48 26.21 -17.21
N ASN A 179 -18.27 26.74 -17.35
CA ASN A 179 -17.48 26.62 -18.58
C ASN A 179 -16.54 25.41 -18.49
N GLY A 180 -15.92 25.04 -19.62
CA GLY A 180 -15.01 23.90 -19.70
C GLY A 180 -13.87 23.95 -18.67
N LYS A 181 -13.29 25.13 -18.44
CA LYS A 181 -12.22 25.33 -17.43
C LYS A 181 -12.69 25.09 -15.99
N GLY A 182 -13.91 25.52 -15.65
CA GLY A 182 -14.49 25.29 -14.34
C GLY A 182 -14.77 23.80 -14.12
N LEU A 183 -15.32 23.12 -15.12
CA LEU A 183 -15.58 21.68 -15.07
C LEU A 183 -14.29 20.86 -15.02
N SER A 184 -13.27 21.24 -15.78
CA SER A 184 -11.97 20.56 -15.78
C SER A 184 -11.33 20.62 -14.39
N MET A 185 -11.40 21.78 -13.74
CA MET A 185 -10.91 21.96 -12.37
C MET A 185 -11.67 21.08 -11.36
N VAL A 186 -13.00 21.01 -11.46
CA VAL A 186 -13.82 20.13 -10.59
C VAL A 186 -13.50 18.67 -10.86
N ALA A 187 -13.46 18.24 -12.13
CA ALA A 187 -13.16 16.86 -12.53
C ALA A 187 -11.80 16.41 -12.01
N LYS A 188 -10.77 17.24 -12.22
CA LYS A 188 -9.41 16.98 -11.74
C LYS A 188 -9.36 16.84 -10.23
N SER A 189 -10.03 17.74 -9.52
CA SER A 189 -10.07 17.71 -8.05
C SER A 189 -10.80 16.47 -7.52
N PHE A 190 -11.89 16.07 -8.16
CA PHE A 190 -12.59 14.83 -7.85
C PHE A 190 -11.74 13.59 -8.15
N ALA A 191 -11.00 13.58 -9.26
CA ALA A 191 -10.08 12.49 -9.59
C ALA A 191 -8.94 12.38 -8.56
N GLU A 192 -8.32 13.50 -8.16
CA GLU A 192 -7.28 13.54 -7.11
C GLU A 192 -7.81 13.06 -5.74
N LEU A 193 -9.08 13.35 -5.45
CA LEU A 193 -9.76 12.87 -4.24
C LEU A 193 -10.32 11.45 -4.38
N GLU A 194 -10.13 10.78 -5.53
CA GLU A 194 -10.73 9.48 -5.86
C GLU A 194 -12.26 9.47 -5.60
N PHE A 195 -12.91 10.61 -5.84
CA PHE A 195 -14.34 10.80 -5.64
C PHE A 195 -15.09 10.74 -6.97
N ARG A 196 -15.89 9.70 -7.15
CA ARG A 196 -16.78 9.56 -8.30
C ARG A 196 -18.23 9.84 -7.89
N CYS A 197 -18.91 10.72 -8.62
CA CYS A 197 -20.32 11.03 -8.40
C CYS A 197 -21.09 10.99 -9.72
N PRO A 198 -22.16 10.18 -9.83
CA PRO A 198 -23.00 10.12 -11.03
C PRO A 198 -23.57 11.48 -11.44
N ASP A 199 -24.02 12.29 -10.47
CA ASP A 199 -24.58 13.62 -10.70
C ASP A 199 -23.62 14.53 -11.48
N PHE A 200 -22.33 14.48 -11.15
CA PHE A 200 -21.29 15.23 -11.84
C PHE A 200 -21.01 14.68 -13.25
N LEU A 201 -20.99 13.35 -13.41
CA LEU A 201 -20.78 12.74 -14.72
C LEU A 201 -21.94 13.07 -15.69
N GLN A 202 -23.17 13.07 -15.20
CA GLN A 202 -24.34 13.53 -15.96
C GLN A 202 -24.25 15.01 -16.33
N ALA A 203 -23.75 15.85 -15.40
CA ALA A 203 -23.51 17.26 -15.68
C ALA A 203 -22.46 17.47 -16.78
N LEU A 204 -21.41 16.65 -16.79
CA LEU A 204 -20.39 16.66 -17.84
C LEU A 204 -20.97 16.26 -19.19
N ASP A 205 -21.78 15.21 -19.26
CA ASP A 205 -22.46 14.80 -20.51
C ASP A 205 -23.38 15.91 -21.05
N ALA A 206 -24.19 16.50 -20.17
CA ALA A 206 -25.10 17.58 -20.53
C ALA A 206 -24.36 18.83 -21.03
N TRP A 207 -23.23 19.19 -20.39
CA TRP A 207 -22.37 20.27 -20.88
C TRP A 207 -21.72 19.91 -22.21
N ALA A 208 -21.25 18.68 -22.36
CA ALA A 208 -20.46 18.30 -23.52
C ALA A 208 -21.26 18.33 -24.83
N ALA A 209 -22.56 18.03 -24.76
CA ALA A 209 -23.48 18.04 -25.90
C ALA A 209 -23.58 19.40 -26.64
N GLY A 210 -23.06 20.51 -26.09
CA GLY A 210 -23.01 21.79 -26.79
C GLY A 210 -21.93 22.76 -26.32
N GLY A 211 -21.19 22.44 -25.27
CA GLY A 211 -20.18 23.31 -24.68
C GLY A 211 -18.75 23.05 -25.17
N VAL A 212 -18.45 21.88 -25.73
CA VAL A 212 -17.08 21.47 -26.07
C VAL A 212 -16.45 22.37 -27.14
N ASP A 213 -17.19 22.74 -28.18
CA ASP A 213 -16.68 23.59 -29.27
C ASP A 213 -16.25 24.98 -28.81
N SER A 214 -16.85 25.49 -27.73
CA SER A 214 -16.50 26.79 -27.13
C SER A 214 -15.34 26.71 -26.12
N SER A 215 -14.86 25.51 -25.83
CA SER A 215 -13.85 25.25 -24.81
C SER A 215 -12.43 25.38 -25.36
N THR A 216 -11.49 25.70 -24.48
CA THR A 216 -10.05 25.68 -24.81
C THR A 216 -9.52 24.25 -24.88
N LEU A 217 -8.53 23.99 -25.73
CA LEU A 217 -7.85 22.68 -25.83
C LEU A 217 -7.34 22.19 -24.46
N GLU A 218 -6.72 23.07 -23.67
CA GLU A 218 -6.21 22.75 -22.33
C GLU A 218 -7.31 22.21 -21.40
N ALA A 219 -8.48 22.88 -21.35
CA ALA A 219 -9.59 22.43 -20.53
C ALA A 219 -10.16 21.07 -20.97
N CYS A 220 -10.21 20.81 -22.28
CA CYS A 220 -10.66 19.52 -22.82
C CYS A 220 -9.67 18.39 -22.53
N LEU A 221 -8.37 18.66 -22.60
CA LEU A 221 -7.32 17.71 -22.18
C LEU A 221 -7.40 17.40 -20.68
N ASP A 222 -7.53 18.42 -19.84
CA ASP A 222 -7.70 18.25 -18.39
C ASP A 222 -8.95 17.41 -18.06
N LEU A 223 -10.06 17.66 -18.76
CA LEU A 223 -11.29 16.86 -18.63
C LEU A 223 -11.07 15.41 -19.06
N LEU A 224 -10.47 15.18 -20.23
CA LEU A 224 -10.18 13.84 -20.72
C LEU A 224 -9.27 13.07 -19.76
N GLN A 225 -8.23 13.72 -19.24
CA GLN A 225 -7.33 13.13 -18.24
C GLN A 225 -8.06 12.79 -16.94
N SER A 226 -8.99 13.64 -16.50
CA SER A 226 -9.80 13.41 -15.30
C SER A 226 -10.77 12.25 -15.50
N LEU A 227 -11.42 12.15 -16.67
CA LEU A 227 -12.27 11.02 -17.05
C LEU A 227 -11.48 9.71 -17.08
N ALA A 228 -10.28 9.73 -17.66
CA ALA A 228 -9.37 8.59 -17.65
C ALA A 228 -8.89 8.19 -16.23
N ALA A 229 -8.80 9.15 -15.30
CA ALA A 229 -8.52 8.84 -13.91
C ALA A 229 -9.74 8.22 -13.21
N PHE A 230 -10.96 8.65 -13.55
CA PHE A 230 -12.18 8.01 -13.04
C PHE A 230 -12.34 6.57 -13.51
N SER A 231 -11.92 6.23 -14.74
CA SER A 231 -12.00 4.84 -15.23
C SER A 231 -11.07 3.91 -14.45
N ALA A 232 -9.91 4.40 -14.02
CA ALA A 232 -9.00 3.64 -13.16
C ALA A 232 -9.57 3.34 -11.76
N LEU A 233 -10.63 4.04 -11.33
CA LEU A 233 -11.31 3.77 -10.06
C LEU A 233 -12.29 2.58 -10.15
N GLU A 234 -12.58 2.04 -11.35
CA GLU A 234 -13.54 0.96 -11.61
C GLU A 234 -13.05 -0.46 -11.24
N GLY A 235 -11.99 -0.58 -10.44
CA GLY A 235 -11.55 -1.88 -9.95
C GLY A 235 -12.70 -2.66 -9.25
N PRO A 236 -12.66 -4.00 -9.23
CA PRO A 236 -13.73 -4.89 -8.72
C PRO A 236 -14.08 -4.71 -7.23
N LEU A 237 -13.40 -3.79 -6.55
CA LEU A 237 -13.60 -3.41 -5.16
C LEU A 237 -14.01 -1.93 -5.03
N SER A 238 -14.51 -1.30 -6.09
CA SER A 238 -15.14 0.02 -6.00
C SER A 238 -16.17 -0.04 -4.86
N TRP A 239 -16.04 0.92 -3.94
CA TRP A 239 -16.71 0.94 -2.65
C TRP A 239 -18.16 0.44 -2.73
N PRO A 240 -18.66 -0.33 -1.75
CA PRO A 240 -20.08 -0.60 -1.66
C PRO A 240 -20.77 0.74 -1.38
N SER A 241 -21.11 1.45 -2.44
CA SER A 241 -22.21 2.38 -2.43
C SER A 241 -23.41 1.56 -1.98
N PRO A 242 -24.06 1.91 -0.86
CA PRO A 242 -25.34 1.33 -0.52
C PRO A 242 -26.37 1.91 -1.49
N THR A 243 -26.31 1.48 -2.75
CA THR A 243 -27.46 1.52 -3.65
C THR A 243 -28.18 0.20 -3.44
N PRO A 244 -29.37 0.18 -2.79
CA PRO A 244 -30.11 -1.04 -2.47
C PRO A 244 -30.65 -1.80 -3.70
N PHE A 245 -30.24 -1.42 -4.90
CA PHE A 245 -30.69 -2.00 -6.15
C PHE A 245 -29.45 -2.12 -7.03
N GLY A 246 -29.10 -3.34 -7.45
CA GLY A 246 -27.91 -3.66 -8.26
C GLY A 246 -27.94 -3.07 -9.67
N GLN A 247 -28.17 -1.77 -9.81
CA GLN A 247 -28.03 -1.03 -11.05
C GLN A 247 -26.54 -0.92 -11.37
N ALA A 248 -26.18 -1.30 -12.61
CA ALA A 248 -24.85 -1.12 -13.15
C ALA A 248 -24.41 0.33 -12.91
N VAL A 249 -23.19 0.52 -12.40
CA VAL A 249 -22.60 1.84 -12.23
C VAL A 249 -22.67 2.54 -13.59
N PRO A 250 -23.26 3.75 -13.69
CA PRO A 250 -23.41 4.42 -14.97
C PRO A 250 -22.05 4.58 -15.65
N ALA A 251 -22.01 4.23 -16.94
CA ALA A 251 -20.83 4.37 -17.79
C ALA A 251 -20.22 5.77 -17.63
N LEU A 252 -18.89 5.84 -17.69
CA LEU A 252 -18.14 7.10 -17.66
C LEU A 252 -18.65 8.06 -18.73
N ALA A 253 -19.40 9.09 -18.32
CA ALA A 253 -19.86 10.24 -19.12
C ALA A 253 -19.62 10.08 -20.65
N PRO A 254 -20.35 9.16 -21.33
CA PRO A 254 -19.94 8.69 -22.65
C PRO A 254 -20.10 9.77 -23.72
N VAL A 255 -21.07 10.68 -23.54
CA VAL A 255 -21.23 11.83 -24.42
C VAL A 255 -20.04 12.76 -24.26
N ALA A 256 -19.64 13.07 -23.02
CA ALA A 256 -18.49 13.91 -22.76
C ALA A 256 -17.19 13.36 -23.34
N VAL A 257 -16.93 12.06 -23.18
CA VAL A 257 -15.75 11.42 -23.76
C VAL A 257 -15.77 11.56 -25.29
N ARG A 258 -16.89 11.24 -25.95
CA ARG A 258 -17.00 11.32 -27.42
C ARG A 258 -16.80 12.75 -27.94
N GLU A 259 -17.57 13.71 -27.45
CA GLU A 259 -17.52 15.09 -27.94
C GLU A 259 -16.13 15.73 -27.72
N ILE A 260 -15.49 15.46 -26.57
CA ILE A 260 -14.12 15.92 -26.30
C ILE A 260 -13.12 15.31 -27.29
N LEU A 261 -13.23 14.01 -27.54
CA LEU A 261 -12.34 13.30 -28.47
C LEU A 261 -12.53 13.75 -29.91
N GLU A 262 -13.77 13.96 -30.36
CA GLU A 262 -14.05 14.50 -31.70
C GLU A 262 -13.48 15.92 -31.87
N MET A 263 -13.60 16.78 -30.85
CA MET A 263 -12.99 18.11 -30.88
C MET A 263 -11.47 18.03 -30.91
N LEU A 264 -10.86 17.20 -30.05
CA LEU A 264 -9.41 16.99 -30.04
C LEU A 264 -8.89 16.38 -31.35
N GLY A 265 -9.64 15.46 -31.96
CA GLY A 265 -9.32 14.88 -33.27
C GLY A 265 -9.33 15.92 -34.38
N ARG A 266 -10.35 16.80 -34.41
CA ARG A 266 -10.41 17.92 -35.38
C ARG A 266 -9.26 18.92 -35.24
N ARG A 267 -8.76 19.11 -34.01
CA ARG A 267 -7.71 20.10 -33.67
C ARG A 267 -6.38 19.46 -33.26
N VAL A 268 -6.14 18.21 -33.65
CA VAL A 268 -4.96 17.43 -33.19
C VAL A 268 -3.64 18.11 -33.57
N LYS A 269 -3.60 18.76 -34.73
CA LYS A 269 -2.47 19.56 -35.26
C LYS A 269 -2.10 20.77 -34.40
N GLU A 270 -3.01 21.22 -33.54
CA GLU A 270 -2.77 22.35 -32.63
C GLU A 270 -2.22 21.88 -31.27
N LEU A 271 -2.13 20.56 -31.04
CA LEU A 271 -1.62 20.01 -29.79
C LEU A 271 -0.10 19.96 -29.79
N GLU A 272 0.51 20.51 -28.75
CA GLU A 272 1.94 20.36 -28.51
C GLU A 272 2.29 18.89 -28.19
N PRO A 273 3.52 18.41 -28.45
CA PRO A 273 3.88 17.00 -28.20
C PRO A 273 3.57 16.47 -26.78
N PRO A 274 3.73 17.25 -25.69
CA PRO A 274 3.31 16.82 -24.34
C PRO A 274 1.79 16.68 -24.18
N GLN A 275 1.02 17.52 -24.87
CA GLN A 275 -0.44 17.49 -24.88
C GLN A 275 -0.95 16.29 -25.68
N LEU A 276 -0.36 16.05 -26.86
CA LEU A 276 -0.61 14.88 -27.69
C LEU A 276 -0.38 13.59 -26.89
N HIS A 277 0.78 13.49 -26.23
CA HIS A 277 1.09 12.39 -25.31
C HIS A 277 0.01 12.22 -24.22
N THR A 278 -0.37 13.30 -23.55
CA THR A 278 -1.37 13.25 -22.47
C THR A 278 -2.74 12.77 -22.96
N ALA A 279 -3.17 13.24 -24.13
CA ALA A 279 -4.42 12.81 -24.75
C ALA A 279 -4.42 11.31 -25.07
N ILE A 280 -3.35 10.78 -25.67
CA ILE A 280 -3.22 9.36 -26.01
C ILE A 280 -3.27 8.48 -24.75
N LEU A 281 -2.55 8.88 -23.69
CA LEU A 281 -2.59 8.15 -22.42
C LEU A 281 -4.01 8.11 -21.83
N ALA A 282 -4.75 9.21 -21.96
CA ALA A 282 -6.13 9.25 -21.51
C ALA A 282 -7.03 8.37 -22.39
N MET A 283 -6.84 8.38 -23.72
CA MET A 283 -7.55 7.52 -24.67
C MET A 283 -7.35 6.03 -24.37
N GLY A 284 -6.11 5.59 -24.11
CA GLY A 284 -5.81 4.20 -23.78
C GLY A 284 -6.49 3.73 -22.49
N LYS A 285 -6.52 4.59 -21.46
CA LYS A 285 -7.22 4.34 -20.19
C LYS A 285 -8.74 4.33 -20.32
N LEU A 286 -9.28 5.11 -21.26
CA LEU A 286 -10.70 5.15 -21.60
C LEU A 286 -11.10 4.06 -22.59
N ARG A 287 -10.11 3.34 -23.18
CA ARG A 287 -10.30 2.32 -24.22
C ARG A 287 -11.15 2.84 -25.38
N VAL A 288 -10.77 3.99 -25.91
CA VAL A 288 -11.47 4.65 -27.02
C VAL A 288 -11.58 3.73 -28.23
N GLN A 289 -12.78 3.66 -28.81
CA GLN A 289 -13.12 2.84 -29.99
C GLN A 289 -13.42 3.70 -31.24
N ASP A 290 -13.28 5.01 -31.16
CA ASP A 290 -13.49 5.88 -32.32
C ASP A 290 -12.28 5.80 -33.25
N LEU A 291 -12.45 5.10 -34.38
CA LEU A 291 -11.40 4.87 -35.36
C LEU A 291 -10.93 6.19 -36.03
N VAL A 292 -11.87 7.09 -36.33
CA VAL A 292 -11.55 8.37 -36.99
C VAL A 292 -10.68 9.23 -36.09
N VAL A 293 -11.01 9.28 -34.80
CA VAL A 293 -10.16 9.97 -33.81
C VAL A 293 -8.81 9.29 -33.70
N LEU A 294 -8.76 7.95 -33.60
CA LEU A 294 -7.49 7.22 -33.51
C LEU A 294 -6.59 7.46 -34.72
N GLU A 295 -7.12 7.49 -35.95
CA GLU A 295 -6.37 7.79 -37.17
C GLU A 295 -5.82 9.22 -37.19
N ALA A 296 -6.62 10.20 -36.74
CA ALA A 296 -6.17 11.59 -36.63
C ALA A 296 -4.97 11.70 -35.69
N PHE A 297 -5.03 11.05 -34.52
CA PHE A 297 -3.92 10.99 -33.58
C PHE A 297 -2.71 10.22 -34.11
N GLN A 298 -2.90 9.09 -34.81
CA GLN A 298 -1.80 8.36 -35.44
C GLN A 298 -1.02 9.22 -36.44
N LYS A 299 -1.74 9.92 -37.33
CA LYS A 299 -1.15 10.79 -38.36
C LYS A 299 -0.31 11.90 -37.73
N GLU A 300 -0.81 12.53 -36.67
CA GLU A 300 -0.06 13.59 -35.97
C GLU A 300 1.16 13.04 -35.21
N ILE A 301 1.01 11.90 -34.54
CA ILE A 301 2.13 11.26 -33.84
C ILE A 301 3.24 10.86 -34.81
N LEU A 302 2.92 10.37 -36.01
CA LEU A 302 3.94 10.07 -37.01
C LEU A 302 4.69 11.33 -37.45
N ALA A 303 3.97 12.44 -37.63
CA ALA A 303 4.58 13.72 -37.97
C ALA A 303 5.54 14.20 -36.88
N ASP A 304 5.17 14.02 -35.61
CA ASP A 304 5.95 14.46 -34.45
C ASP A 304 6.85 13.39 -33.82
N LEU A 305 6.91 12.18 -34.38
CA LEU A 305 7.61 11.02 -33.79
C LEU A 305 9.10 11.30 -33.53
N SER A 306 9.71 12.15 -34.37
CA SER A 306 11.10 12.56 -34.25
C SER A 306 11.35 13.51 -33.07
N ARG A 307 10.33 14.28 -32.66
CA ARG A 307 10.38 15.28 -31.57
C ARG A 307 9.95 14.71 -30.23
N MET A 308 9.20 13.61 -30.23
CA MET A 308 8.79 12.95 -28.99
C MET A 308 10.00 12.41 -28.22
N HIS A 309 10.00 12.65 -26.91
CA HIS A 309 11.03 12.15 -26.02
C HIS A 309 10.99 10.61 -25.97
N THR A 310 12.14 9.94 -26.02
CA THR A 310 12.20 8.46 -26.06
C THR A 310 11.40 7.79 -24.93
N ASN A 311 11.43 8.36 -23.72
CA ASN A 311 10.65 7.87 -22.56
C ASN A 311 9.12 7.97 -22.70
N SER A 312 8.59 8.76 -23.63
CA SER A 312 7.14 8.88 -23.85
C SER A 312 6.58 7.87 -24.87
N LEU A 313 7.45 7.23 -25.66
CA LEU A 313 7.03 6.27 -26.69
C LEU A 313 6.40 4.98 -26.12
N PRO A 314 6.94 4.33 -25.06
CA PRO A 314 6.34 3.10 -24.55
C PRO A 314 4.89 3.29 -24.03
N PRO A 315 4.59 4.32 -23.21
CA PRO A 315 3.21 4.60 -22.77
C PRO A 315 2.25 4.90 -23.93
N VAL A 316 2.73 5.57 -24.99
CA VAL A 316 1.93 5.86 -26.20
C VAL A 316 1.57 4.58 -26.93
N LEU A 317 2.55 3.72 -27.19
CA LEU A 317 2.32 2.44 -27.86
C LEU A 317 1.36 1.56 -27.05
N GLU A 318 1.54 1.49 -25.72
CA GLU A 318 0.65 0.76 -24.83
C GLU A 318 -0.79 1.28 -24.88
N SER A 319 -0.97 2.60 -24.97
CA SER A 319 -2.30 3.20 -25.06
C SER A 319 -3.00 2.87 -26.37
N PHE A 320 -2.27 2.87 -27.49
CA PHE A 320 -2.82 2.37 -28.77
C PHE A 320 -3.13 0.88 -28.72
N ALA A 321 -2.26 0.06 -28.12
CA ALA A 321 -2.51 -1.36 -27.95
C ALA A 321 -3.84 -1.62 -27.22
N LEU A 322 -4.11 -0.87 -26.15
CA LEU A 322 -5.37 -0.95 -25.41
C LEU A 322 -6.58 -0.53 -26.26
N CYS A 323 -6.48 0.57 -27.03
CA CYS A 323 -7.54 1.03 -27.92
C CYS A 323 -7.86 -0.01 -29.01
N TYR A 324 -6.84 -0.56 -29.67
CA TYR A 324 -7.05 -1.53 -30.74
C TYR A 324 -7.49 -2.91 -30.24
N GLU A 325 -7.03 -3.35 -29.07
CA GLU A 325 -7.53 -4.57 -28.43
C GLU A 325 -9.03 -4.45 -28.17
N GLN A 326 -9.48 -3.28 -27.70
CA GLN A 326 -10.90 -3.01 -27.49
C GLN A 326 -11.69 -3.00 -28.80
N LEU A 327 -11.18 -2.35 -29.86
CA LEU A 327 -11.78 -2.36 -31.21
C LEU A 327 -11.94 -3.78 -31.78
N ARG A 328 -10.90 -4.61 -31.62
CA ARG A 328 -10.95 -6.01 -32.05
C ARG A 328 -12.00 -6.79 -31.28
N SER A 329 -12.14 -6.53 -29.97
CA SER A 329 -13.14 -7.20 -29.13
C SER A 329 -14.58 -6.78 -29.42
N SER A 330 -14.81 -5.57 -29.93
CA SER A 330 -16.16 -5.08 -30.26
C SER A 330 -16.67 -5.57 -31.61
N GLY A 331 -15.82 -6.23 -32.42
CA GLY A 331 -16.16 -6.65 -33.78
C GLY A 331 -16.33 -5.48 -34.75
N GLN A 332 -15.94 -4.26 -34.35
CA GLN A 332 -15.92 -3.07 -35.21
C GLN A 332 -14.65 -2.97 -36.06
N ASP A 333 -13.70 -3.89 -35.91
CA ASP A 333 -12.65 -4.15 -36.90
C ASP A 333 -13.35 -4.70 -38.16
N SER A 334 -13.97 -3.80 -38.93
CA SER A 334 -14.56 -4.14 -40.22
C SER A 334 -13.47 -4.64 -41.16
N GLU A 335 -13.78 -5.57 -42.06
CA GLU A 335 -12.87 -6.07 -43.10
C GLU A 335 -12.41 -5.01 -44.13
N ASP A 336 -12.58 -3.72 -43.82
CA ASP A 336 -12.12 -2.62 -44.65
C ASP A 336 -10.58 -2.60 -44.64
N SER A 337 -10.02 -3.31 -45.62
CA SER A 337 -8.58 -3.56 -45.78
C SER A 337 -7.71 -2.29 -45.73
N SER A 338 -8.29 -1.14 -46.08
CA SER A 338 -7.59 0.15 -46.13
C SER A 338 -7.17 0.67 -44.74
N VAL A 339 -8.07 0.58 -43.76
CA VAL A 339 -7.81 1.02 -42.37
C VAL A 339 -6.74 0.14 -41.72
N HIS A 340 -6.81 -1.17 -41.98
CA HIS A 340 -5.82 -2.11 -41.50
C HIS A 340 -4.42 -1.80 -42.05
N GLU A 341 -4.32 -1.44 -43.33
CA GLU A 341 -3.05 -1.07 -43.96
C GLU A 341 -2.44 0.20 -43.34
N GLU A 342 -3.22 1.28 -43.17
CA GLU A 342 -2.72 2.51 -42.52
C GLU A 342 -2.24 2.25 -41.08
N ARG A 343 -3.00 1.45 -40.32
CA ARG A 343 -2.66 1.05 -38.95
C ARG A 343 -1.37 0.22 -38.90
N GLU A 344 -1.19 -0.73 -39.81
CA GLU A 344 0.03 -1.53 -39.89
C GLU A 344 1.25 -0.66 -40.22
N VAL A 345 1.12 0.26 -41.19
CA VAL A 345 2.18 1.21 -41.54
C VAL A 345 2.56 2.07 -40.32
N PHE A 346 1.58 2.62 -39.60
CA PHE A 346 1.81 3.38 -38.37
C PHE A 346 2.59 2.58 -37.35
N LEU A 347 2.13 1.36 -37.05
CA LEU A 347 2.74 0.53 -36.03
C LEU A 347 4.15 0.10 -36.43
N VAL A 348 4.40 -0.27 -37.69
CA VAL A 348 5.74 -0.62 -38.20
C VAL A 348 6.70 0.57 -38.07
N GLN A 349 6.27 1.80 -38.38
CA GLN A 349 7.11 2.99 -38.22
C GLN A 349 7.42 3.28 -36.74
N LEU A 350 6.41 3.14 -35.88
CA LEU A 350 6.56 3.32 -34.44
C LEU A 350 7.49 2.27 -33.83
N THR A 351 7.30 0.97 -34.13
CA THR A 351 8.18 -0.10 -33.64
C THR A 351 9.59 0.03 -34.20
N SER A 352 9.75 0.44 -35.46
CA SER A 352 11.05 0.71 -36.08
C SER A 352 11.80 1.84 -35.37
N ARG A 353 11.10 2.92 -34.99
CA ARG A 353 11.69 3.98 -34.16
C ARG A 353 12.09 3.42 -32.79
N MET A 354 11.21 2.67 -32.14
CA MET A 354 11.48 2.10 -30.83
C MET A 354 12.63 1.10 -30.84
N ALA A 355 12.83 0.35 -31.93
CA ALA A 355 13.98 -0.53 -32.11
C ALA A 355 15.31 0.26 -32.14
N ARG A 356 15.34 1.43 -32.80
CA ARG A 356 16.52 2.32 -32.80
C ARG A 356 16.78 2.94 -31.43
N GLU A 357 15.71 3.24 -30.71
CA GLU A 357 15.73 3.89 -29.41
C GLU A 357 15.79 2.92 -28.22
N LEU A 358 15.72 1.61 -28.46
CA LEU A 358 15.68 0.59 -27.41
C LEU A 358 16.91 0.63 -26.51
N ARG A 359 18.04 1.08 -27.06
CA ARG A 359 19.29 1.34 -26.32
C ARG A 359 19.20 2.52 -25.36
N LEU A 360 18.22 3.41 -25.47
CA LEU A 360 18.02 4.49 -24.50
C LEU A 360 16.94 4.13 -23.48
N LEU A 361 16.13 3.11 -23.76
CA LEU A 361 15.09 2.64 -22.87
C LEU A 361 15.65 1.80 -21.70
N ARG A 362 15.02 1.95 -20.54
CA ARG A 362 15.24 1.06 -19.40
C ARG A 362 14.67 -0.32 -19.72
N PRO A 363 15.17 -1.41 -19.10
CA PRO A 363 14.64 -2.75 -19.30
C PRO A 363 13.12 -2.88 -19.11
N GLN A 364 12.55 -2.15 -18.15
CA GLN A 364 11.09 -2.17 -17.89
C GLN A 364 10.30 -1.51 -19.00
N ASP A 365 10.84 -0.40 -19.53
CA ASP A 365 10.21 0.29 -20.64
C ASP A 365 10.27 -0.60 -21.88
N ALA A 366 11.42 -1.21 -22.19
CA ALA A 366 11.59 -2.17 -23.29
C ALA A 366 10.59 -3.35 -23.19
N SER A 367 10.39 -3.91 -22.01
CA SER A 367 9.35 -4.94 -21.76
C SER A 367 7.95 -4.46 -22.09
N ARG A 368 7.56 -3.26 -21.63
CA ARG A 368 6.26 -2.68 -21.94
C ARG A 368 6.05 -2.52 -23.44
N VAL A 369 7.09 -2.11 -24.16
CA VAL A 369 7.06 -2.05 -25.63
C VAL A 369 6.74 -3.43 -26.22
N LEU A 370 7.50 -4.45 -25.84
CA LEU A 370 7.33 -5.81 -26.38
C LEU A 370 5.96 -6.40 -26.03
N SER A 371 5.48 -6.19 -24.81
CA SER A 371 4.15 -6.61 -24.37
C SER A 371 3.03 -5.90 -25.15
N ALA A 372 3.16 -4.59 -25.38
CA ALA A 372 2.21 -3.83 -26.19
C ALA A 372 2.16 -4.35 -27.64
N ILE A 373 3.32 -4.67 -28.23
CA ILE A 373 3.44 -5.23 -29.59
C ILE A 373 2.83 -6.63 -29.67
N GLY A 374 3.08 -7.47 -28.66
CA GLY A 374 2.46 -8.79 -28.56
C GLY A 374 0.93 -8.71 -28.48
N ARG A 375 0.37 -7.76 -27.70
CA ARG A 375 -1.09 -7.50 -27.64
C ARG A 375 -1.67 -7.04 -28.97
N LEU A 376 -0.90 -6.25 -29.72
CA LEU A 376 -1.26 -5.83 -31.07
C LEU A 376 -1.25 -6.97 -32.09
N GLY A 377 -0.71 -8.14 -31.73
CA GLY A 377 -0.51 -9.27 -32.65
C GLY A 377 0.61 -9.02 -33.66
N LEU A 378 1.45 -8.00 -33.41
CA LEU A 378 2.56 -7.67 -34.28
C LEU A 378 3.80 -8.45 -33.88
N VAL A 379 4.55 -8.90 -34.87
CA VAL A 379 5.85 -9.53 -34.66
C VAL A 379 6.86 -8.71 -35.45
N ASP A 380 7.70 -7.95 -34.75
CA ASP A 380 8.83 -7.23 -35.34
C ASP A 380 10.12 -8.01 -34.98
N PRO A 381 10.66 -8.84 -35.90
CA PRO A 381 11.85 -9.66 -35.62
C PRO A 381 13.08 -8.80 -35.31
N LYS A 382 13.16 -7.59 -35.88
CA LYS A 382 14.28 -6.68 -35.65
C LYS A 382 14.21 -6.09 -34.26
N LEU A 383 13.03 -5.67 -33.80
CA LEU A 383 12.85 -5.20 -32.43
C LEU A 383 13.12 -6.32 -31.42
N LEU A 384 12.57 -7.52 -31.64
CA LEU A 384 12.76 -8.67 -30.74
C LEU A 384 14.24 -9.08 -30.66
N SER A 385 14.94 -9.17 -31.80
CA SER A 385 16.38 -9.45 -31.83
C SER A 385 17.20 -8.36 -31.16
N THR A 386 16.87 -7.09 -31.38
CA THR A 386 17.52 -5.95 -30.72
C THR A 386 17.28 -5.98 -29.21
N ALA A 387 16.06 -6.29 -28.76
CA ALA A 387 15.74 -6.42 -27.35
C ALA A 387 16.49 -7.59 -26.70
N ALA A 388 16.51 -8.75 -27.35
CA ALA A 388 17.24 -9.92 -26.89
C ALA A 388 18.76 -9.66 -26.82
N ALA A 389 19.30 -8.78 -27.67
CA ALA A 389 20.70 -8.38 -27.63
C ALA A 389 21.02 -7.34 -26.54
N LEU A 390 20.10 -6.40 -26.26
CA LEU A 390 20.37 -5.26 -25.37
C LEU A 390 19.92 -5.45 -23.92
N VAL A 391 18.77 -6.07 -23.70
CA VAL A 391 18.15 -6.15 -22.37
C VAL A 391 18.92 -7.06 -21.41
N PRO A 392 19.31 -8.30 -21.78
CA PRO A 392 20.02 -9.18 -20.86
C PRO A 392 21.36 -8.61 -20.36
N PRO A 393 22.26 -8.05 -21.20
CA PRO A 393 23.50 -7.45 -20.72
C PRO A 393 23.28 -6.26 -19.78
N ARG A 394 22.21 -5.49 -19.98
CA ARG A 394 21.87 -4.36 -19.09
C ARG A 394 21.42 -4.82 -17.73
N LEU A 395 20.56 -5.85 -17.69
CA LEU A 395 20.13 -6.43 -16.43
C LEU A 395 21.30 -7.13 -15.71
N ALA A 396 22.24 -7.71 -16.45
CA ALA A 396 23.46 -8.27 -15.88
C ALA A 396 24.33 -7.19 -15.20
N ALA A 397 24.29 -5.95 -15.68
CA ALA A 397 25.02 -4.83 -15.08
C ALA A 397 24.36 -4.24 -13.82
N TYR A 398 23.09 -4.56 -13.54
CA TYR A 398 22.41 -4.14 -12.31
C TYR A 398 22.86 -5.03 -11.17
N SER A 399 22.98 -4.52 -9.95
CA SER A 399 23.29 -5.33 -8.75
C SER A 399 22.18 -6.36 -8.46
N SER A 400 22.50 -7.46 -7.76
CA SER A 400 21.50 -8.48 -7.43
C SER A 400 20.28 -7.91 -6.67
N PRO A 401 20.42 -6.98 -5.70
CA PRO A 401 19.28 -6.34 -5.04
C PRO A 401 18.41 -5.49 -5.99
N GLU A 402 18.99 -4.81 -6.98
CA GLU A 402 18.23 -4.04 -7.97
C GLU A 402 17.42 -4.94 -8.91
N VAL A 403 18.00 -6.06 -9.34
CA VAL A 403 17.29 -7.06 -10.14
C VAL A 403 16.16 -7.70 -9.33
N LEU A 404 16.39 -7.97 -8.03
CA LEU A 404 15.35 -8.46 -7.13
C LEU A 404 14.21 -7.45 -6.96
N ALA A 405 14.51 -6.19 -6.64
CA ALA A 405 13.49 -5.14 -6.51
C ALA A 405 12.64 -5.00 -7.78
N LEU A 406 13.28 -5.18 -8.95
CA LEU A 406 12.58 -5.22 -10.23
C LEU A 406 11.67 -6.46 -10.37
N LEU A 407 12.16 -7.65 -10.02
CA LEU A 407 11.37 -8.87 -10.03
C LEU A 407 10.16 -8.78 -9.08
N GLU A 408 10.33 -8.22 -7.88
CA GLU A 408 9.25 -7.97 -6.93
C GLU A 408 8.21 -6.98 -7.48
N ALA A 409 8.65 -5.92 -8.17
CA ALA A 409 7.73 -4.99 -8.83
C ALA A 409 6.90 -5.68 -9.93
N TYR A 410 7.50 -6.63 -10.68
CA TYR A 410 6.78 -7.45 -11.65
C TYR A 410 5.77 -8.38 -10.96
N ALA A 411 6.17 -9.05 -9.88
CA ALA A 411 5.29 -9.92 -9.10
C ALA A 411 4.10 -9.15 -8.50
N ALA A 412 4.36 -7.98 -7.91
CA ALA A 412 3.33 -7.10 -7.35
C ALA A 412 2.34 -6.59 -8.41
N ALA A 413 2.80 -6.39 -9.64
CA ALA A 413 1.96 -6.03 -10.78
C ALA A 413 1.27 -7.23 -11.46
N GLY A 414 1.60 -8.47 -11.08
CA GLY A 414 1.13 -9.68 -11.76
C GLY A 414 1.61 -9.81 -13.20
N ASN A 415 2.73 -9.16 -13.56
CA ASN A 415 3.19 -9.08 -14.95
C ASN A 415 3.97 -10.33 -15.37
N ARG A 416 3.31 -11.22 -16.13
CA ARG A 416 3.87 -12.50 -16.62
C ARG A 416 4.53 -12.37 -18.00
N ASP A 417 5.32 -11.32 -18.20
CA ASP A 417 6.01 -11.07 -19.46
C ASP A 417 6.97 -12.22 -19.81
N SER A 418 6.68 -12.93 -20.91
CA SER A 418 7.42 -14.12 -21.35
C SER A 418 8.85 -13.82 -21.81
N PHE A 419 9.16 -12.56 -22.13
CA PHE A 419 10.50 -12.12 -22.52
C PHE A 419 11.32 -11.69 -21.30
N MET A 420 10.74 -10.89 -20.41
CA MET A 420 11.46 -10.35 -19.26
C MET A 420 11.72 -11.37 -18.17
N LEU A 421 10.79 -12.28 -17.89
CA LEU A 421 10.99 -13.24 -16.79
C LEU A 421 12.23 -14.12 -17.00
N PRO A 422 12.49 -14.67 -18.21
CA PRO A 422 13.76 -15.32 -18.50
C PRO A 422 14.97 -14.40 -18.37
N CYS A 423 14.87 -13.12 -18.73
CA CYS A 423 15.97 -12.16 -18.63
C CYS A 423 16.29 -11.81 -17.17
N LEU A 424 15.27 -11.57 -16.34
CA LEU A 424 15.39 -11.33 -14.90
C LEU A 424 15.96 -12.56 -14.20
N ARG A 425 15.48 -13.76 -14.58
CA ARG A 425 16.06 -15.02 -14.11
C ARG A 425 17.53 -15.11 -14.44
N LYS A 426 17.93 -14.88 -15.70
CA LYS A 426 19.33 -14.95 -16.12
C LYS A 426 20.21 -13.92 -15.41
N ALA A 427 19.68 -12.72 -15.18
CA ALA A 427 20.41 -11.67 -14.49
C ALA A 427 20.60 -11.98 -13.00
N LEU A 428 19.58 -12.53 -12.33
CA LEU A 428 19.61 -12.85 -10.90
C LEU A 428 20.34 -14.17 -10.61
N VAL A 429 20.12 -15.18 -11.47
CA VAL A 429 20.67 -16.54 -11.37
C VAL A 429 21.34 -16.89 -12.71
N PRO A 430 22.53 -16.32 -13.00
CA PRO A 430 23.27 -16.63 -14.22
C PRO A 430 23.80 -18.06 -14.14
N LEU A 431 23.55 -18.85 -15.18
CA LEU A 431 24.05 -20.23 -15.30
C LEU A 431 25.14 -20.26 -16.37
N PRO A 432 26.16 -21.14 -16.29
CA PRO A 432 26.54 -22.01 -15.17
C PRO A 432 27.76 -21.53 -14.36
N HIS A 433 28.49 -20.50 -14.80
CA HIS A 433 29.82 -20.13 -14.26
C HIS A 433 29.81 -19.06 -13.16
N ALA A 434 28.76 -18.25 -13.03
CA ALA A 434 28.68 -17.09 -12.12
C ALA A 434 27.61 -17.25 -11.03
N LEU A 435 27.24 -18.51 -10.75
CA LEU A 435 26.15 -18.88 -9.86
C LEU A 435 26.35 -18.39 -8.43
N GLU A 436 27.58 -18.49 -7.91
CA GLU A 436 27.86 -18.21 -6.51
C GLU A 436 27.99 -16.71 -6.25
N ASP A 437 28.72 -15.97 -7.09
CA ASP A 437 29.04 -14.56 -6.84
C ASP A 437 27.79 -13.68 -6.70
N ARG A 438 26.82 -13.83 -7.62
CA ARG A 438 25.62 -12.98 -7.62
C ARG A 438 24.66 -13.29 -6.48
N LEU A 439 24.52 -14.57 -6.13
CA LEU A 439 23.64 -14.97 -5.05
C LEU A 439 24.27 -14.71 -3.68
N GLN A 440 25.60 -14.68 -3.58
CA GLN A 440 26.30 -14.23 -2.38
C GLN A 440 26.02 -12.75 -2.06
N GLU A 441 25.69 -11.92 -3.04
CA GLU A 441 25.25 -10.54 -2.81
C GLU A 441 23.87 -10.44 -2.13
N LEU A 442 23.02 -11.48 -2.24
CA LEU A 442 21.70 -11.49 -1.62
C LEU A 442 21.80 -12.01 -0.18
N ASP A 443 20.98 -11.53 0.74
CA ASP A 443 20.77 -12.21 2.03
C ASP A 443 19.76 -13.38 1.91
N ASP A 444 19.62 -14.17 2.97
CA ASP A 444 18.72 -15.34 2.94
C ASP A 444 17.26 -14.95 2.73
N ALA A 445 16.84 -13.79 3.27
CA ALA A 445 15.48 -13.30 3.13
C ALA A 445 15.20 -12.83 1.70
N GLN A 446 16.18 -12.21 1.04
CA GLN A 446 16.14 -11.79 -0.36
C GLN A 446 16.06 -12.99 -1.31
N ILE A 447 16.70 -14.11 -0.98
CA ILE A 447 16.54 -15.35 -1.75
C ILE A 447 15.10 -15.87 -1.67
N VAL A 448 14.50 -15.87 -0.48
CA VAL A 448 13.08 -16.26 -0.32
C VAL A 448 12.14 -15.28 -1.02
N GLN A 449 12.45 -13.98 -1.01
CA GLN A 449 11.71 -12.96 -1.77
C GLN A 449 11.78 -13.22 -3.28
N ALA A 450 12.96 -13.55 -3.80
CA ALA A 450 13.15 -13.91 -5.21
C ALA A 450 12.31 -15.14 -5.59
N ALA A 451 12.37 -16.19 -4.78
CA ALA A 451 11.59 -17.40 -4.96
C ALA A 451 10.09 -17.12 -4.94
N SER A 452 9.63 -16.33 -3.97
CA SER A 452 8.24 -15.91 -3.82
C SER A 452 7.77 -15.12 -5.03
N ALA A 453 8.60 -14.21 -5.54
CA ALA A 453 8.29 -13.41 -6.72
C ALA A 453 8.17 -14.28 -7.99
N PHE A 454 9.09 -15.24 -8.21
CA PHE A 454 8.95 -16.20 -9.32
C PHE A 454 7.71 -17.07 -9.19
N ALA A 455 7.40 -17.54 -7.99
CA ALA A 455 6.21 -18.34 -7.70
C ALA A 455 4.90 -17.58 -7.98
N LEU A 456 4.79 -16.32 -7.53
CA LEU A 456 3.65 -15.43 -7.82
C LEU A 456 3.47 -15.18 -9.32
N LEU A 457 4.59 -15.05 -10.03
CA LEU A 457 4.61 -14.88 -11.49
C LEU A 457 4.34 -16.19 -12.25
N GLY A 458 4.28 -17.34 -11.57
CA GLY A 458 4.11 -18.65 -12.20
C GLY A 458 5.33 -19.07 -13.03
N HIS A 459 6.52 -18.54 -12.75
CA HIS A 459 7.73 -18.79 -13.52
C HIS A 459 8.54 -19.93 -12.91
N ALA A 460 8.04 -21.16 -13.08
CA ALA A 460 8.65 -22.39 -12.56
C ALA A 460 10.16 -22.55 -12.89
N PRO A 461 10.66 -22.23 -14.11
CA PRO A 461 12.09 -22.32 -14.41
C PRO A 461 12.95 -21.39 -13.56
N GLY A 462 12.42 -20.23 -13.15
CA GLY A 462 13.16 -19.31 -12.28
C GLY A 462 13.25 -19.80 -10.85
N LEU A 463 12.16 -20.38 -10.34
CA LEU A 463 12.14 -21.02 -9.03
C LEU A 463 13.09 -22.23 -8.98
N VAL A 464 13.02 -23.13 -9.97
CA VAL A 464 13.90 -24.30 -10.06
C VAL A 464 15.37 -23.89 -10.23
N ALA A 465 15.68 -22.89 -11.07
CA ALA A 465 17.05 -22.39 -11.21
C ALA A 465 17.61 -21.89 -9.88
N LEU A 466 16.82 -21.14 -9.11
CA LEU A 466 17.22 -20.64 -7.79
C LEU A 466 17.49 -21.80 -6.81
N LEU A 467 16.60 -22.80 -6.77
CA LEU A 467 16.74 -23.97 -5.89
C LEU A 467 17.94 -24.85 -6.23
N ALA A 468 18.25 -24.98 -7.52
CA ALA A 468 19.42 -25.73 -8.00
C ALA A 468 20.74 -25.15 -7.47
N VAL A 469 20.79 -23.83 -7.22
CA VAL A 469 22.00 -23.18 -6.69
C VAL A 469 22.19 -23.39 -5.20
N LEU A 470 21.09 -23.42 -4.45
CA LEU A 470 21.14 -23.36 -2.99
C LEU A 470 21.69 -24.67 -2.37
N ARG A 471 21.80 -25.76 -3.15
CA ARG A 471 22.21 -27.11 -2.75
C ARG A 471 21.48 -27.60 -1.48
N GLU A 472 21.74 -28.84 -1.05
CA GLU A 472 20.84 -29.63 -0.20
C GLU A 472 20.27 -28.88 1.02
N PRO A 473 18.92 -28.85 1.19
CA PRO A 473 18.27 -28.22 2.34
C PRO A 473 18.50 -28.97 3.67
N PHE A 474 19.11 -30.16 3.66
CA PHE A 474 19.02 -31.10 4.78
C PHE A 474 20.30 -31.91 5.05
N GLN A 475 21.37 -31.26 5.52
CA GLN A 475 22.31 -31.96 6.39
C GLN A 475 21.80 -31.89 7.83
N ARG A 476 20.82 -32.74 8.17
CA ARG A 476 20.43 -32.97 9.56
C ARG A 476 21.70 -33.30 10.36
N ARG A 477 21.97 -32.51 11.41
CA ARG A 477 22.97 -32.81 12.46
C ARG A 477 22.67 -34.13 13.22
N SER A 478 21.77 -34.99 12.74
CA SER A 478 21.32 -36.22 13.40
C SER A 478 22.24 -37.42 13.18
N ALA A 479 23.36 -37.29 12.46
CA ALA A 479 24.39 -38.30 12.54
C ALA A 479 25.26 -37.96 13.76
N GLY A 480 25.18 -38.81 14.80
CA GLY A 480 26.02 -38.72 16.00
C GLY A 480 27.50 -38.56 15.67
N HIS A 481 28.32 -38.28 16.69
CA HIS A 481 29.75 -37.91 16.63
C HIS A 481 30.64 -38.67 15.60
N GLY A 482 30.22 -39.81 15.03
CA GLY A 482 30.88 -40.52 13.93
C GLY A 482 30.83 -39.87 12.53
N ALA A 483 29.84 -39.03 12.17
CA ALA A 483 29.79 -38.43 10.82
C ALA A 483 30.83 -37.31 10.61
N ARG A 484 31.24 -36.62 11.67
CA ARG A 484 32.34 -35.64 11.64
C ARG A 484 33.67 -36.25 11.18
N ARG A 485 33.90 -37.55 11.42
CA ARG A 485 35.12 -38.24 10.97
C ARG A 485 35.11 -38.64 9.49
N ARG A 486 33.95 -38.77 8.84
CA ARG A 486 33.88 -39.04 7.40
C ARG A 486 33.95 -37.76 6.57
N ALA A 487 33.35 -36.66 7.03
CA ALA A 487 33.51 -35.36 6.38
C ALA A 487 34.98 -34.90 6.37
N ALA A 488 35.73 -35.15 7.46
CA ALA A 488 37.17 -34.86 7.52
C ALA A 488 38.03 -35.74 6.58
N ALA A 489 37.53 -36.89 6.10
CA ALA A 489 38.24 -37.77 5.17
C ALA A 489 37.93 -37.45 3.69
N THR A 490 36.86 -36.70 3.41
CA THR A 490 36.50 -36.25 2.05
C THR A 490 36.97 -34.83 1.73
N ALA A 491 37.49 -34.09 2.73
CA ALA A 491 38.06 -32.75 2.55
C ALA A 491 39.26 -32.70 1.58
N ASP A 492 39.88 -33.84 1.26
CA ASP A 492 41.02 -33.93 0.34
C ASP A 492 40.63 -33.86 -1.16
N SER A 493 39.33 -33.84 -1.51
CA SER A 493 38.90 -33.82 -2.91
C SER A 493 38.81 -32.43 -3.55
N GLY A 494 39.21 -31.36 -2.87
CA GLY A 494 39.35 -30.00 -3.44
C GLY A 494 38.06 -29.34 -3.96
N ILE A 495 36.90 -29.97 -3.76
CA ILE A 495 35.57 -29.51 -4.23
C ILE A 495 34.65 -29.20 -3.02
N GLU A 496 35.22 -28.83 -1.87
CA GLU A 496 34.45 -28.22 -0.76
C GLU A 496 34.29 -26.70 -0.96
N GLN A 497 33.79 -26.30 -2.13
CA GLN A 497 33.37 -24.92 -2.37
C GLN A 497 32.00 -24.68 -1.71
N THR A 498 32.04 -23.91 -0.61
CA THR A 498 31.12 -22.83 -0.23
C THR A 498 29.62 -23.00 -0.53
N ALA A 499 29.03 -24.16 -0.19
CA ALA A 499 27.58 -24.27 -0.15
C ALA A 499 27.03 -23.29 0.91
N ARG A 500 26.21 -22.34 0.46
CA ARG A 500 25.59 -21.34 1.34
C ARG A 500 24.55 -22.02 2.24
N HIS A 501 24.80 -22.02 3.54
CA HIS A 501 23.81 -22.49 4.51
C HIS A 501 22.70 -21.46 4.68
N LEU A 502 21.50 -21.79 4.22
CA LEU A 502 20.30 -21.02 4.53
C LEU A 502 19.85 -21.24 5.97
N THR A 503 19.31 -20.20 6.60
CA THR A 503 18.58 -20.38 7.87
C THR A 503 17.40 -21.35 7.70
N PRO A 504 17.06 -22.16 8.73
CA PRO A 504 15.96 -23.12 8.63
C PRO A 504 14.61 -22.50 8.26
N ALA A 505 14.32 -21.28 8.73
CA ALA A 505 13.11 -20.54 8.36
C ALA A 505 13.05 -20.24 6.85
N CYS A 506 14.18 -19.93 6.22
CA CYS A 506 14.25 -19.72 4.78
C CYS A 506 14.11 -21.03 4.00
N GLN A 507 14.70 -22.11 4.48
CA GLN A 507 14.53 -23.45 3.89
C GLN A 507 13.06 -23.88 3.92
N LEU A 508 12.39 -23.72 5.06
CA LEU A 508 10.96 -23.99 5.20
C LEU A 508 10.13 -23.14 4.22
N ALA A 509 10.44 -21.84 4.11
CA ALA A 509 9.74 -20.95 3.19
C ALA A 509 9.86 -21.44 1.73
N LEU A 510 11.09 -21.71 1.28
CA LEU A 510 11.36 -22.23 -0.06
C LEU A 510 10.68 -23.59 -0.30
N ALA A 511 10.79 -24.53 0.63
CA ALA A 511 10.18 -25.84 0.51
C ALA A 511 8.64 -25.75 0.42
N THR A 512 8.04 -24.81 1.15
CA THR A 512 6.61 -24.55 1.07
C THR A 512 6.24 -23.99 -0.31
N LEU A 513 7.02 -23.07 -0.90
CA LEU A 513 6.79 -22.60 -2.28
C LEU A 513 6.87 -23.74 -3.29
N VAL A 514 7.84 -24.64 -3.16
CA VAL A 514 7.97 -25.83 -4.02
C VAL A 514 6.73 -26.70 -3.90
N SER A 515 6.26 -26.98 -2.69
CA SER A 515 5.07 -27.80 -2.48
C SER A 515 3.80 -27.20 -3.10
N LEU A 516 3.70 -25.86 -3.13
CA LEU A 516 2.53 -25.15 -3.64
C LEU A 516 2.56 -24.97 -5.16
N HIS A 517 3.73 -24.69 -5.73
CA HIS A 517 3.87 -24.27 -7.13
C HIS A 517 4.52 -25.32 -8.04
N LEU A 518 5.16 -26.34 -7.47
CA LEU A 518 5.86 -27.43 -8.17
C LEU A 518 5.43 -28.81 -7.62
N SER A 519 4.16 -28.94 -7.23
CA SER A 519 3.62 -30.16 -6.61
C SER A 519 3.72 -31.39 -7.54
N ASP A 520 3.58 -31.20 -8.85
CA ASP A 520 3.65 -32.26 -9.84
C ASP A 520 5.10 -32.53 -10.33
N SER A 521 5.47 -33.80 -10.44
CA SER A 521 6.77 -34.25 -11.00
C SER A 521 6.95 -33.78 -12.44
N GLN A 522 5.88 -33.73 -13.24
CA GLN A 522 5.99 -33.26 -14.62
C GLN A 522 6.29 -31.76 -14.69
N THR A 523 5.72 -30.95 -13.80
CA THR A 523 5.97 -29.50 -13.75
C THR A 523 7.42 -29.22 -13.36
N TRP A 524 7.99 -29.97 -12.41
CA TRP A 524 9.41 -29.88 -12.07
C TRP A 524 10.31 -30.30 -13.23
N ALA A 525 10.06 -31.47 -13.83
CA ALA A 525 10.83 -31.98 -14.95
C ALA A 525 10.82 -31.02 -16.16
N ALA A 526 9.65 -30.42 -16.46
CA ALA A 526 9.52 -29.41 -17.51
C ALA A 526 10.33 -28.14 -17.20
N ALA A 527 10.27 -27.66 -15.96
CA ALA A 527 11.03 -26.49 -15.51
C ALA A 527 12.54 -26.76 -15.51
N ALA A 528 12.98 -27.90 -15.01
CA ALA A 528 14.38 -28.34 -15.02
C ALA A 528 14.91 -28.49 -16.45
N SER A 529 14.12 -29.07 -17.35
CA SER A 529 14.46 -29.16 -18.78
C SER A 529 14.62 -27.77 -19.42
N ALA A 530 13.71 -26.82 -19.14
CA ALA A 530 13.83 -25.45 -19.62
C ALA A 530 15.10 -24.74 -19.10
N VAL A 531 15.46 -24.98 -17.83
CA VAL A 531 16.71 -24.48 -17.23
C VAL A 531 17.92 -25.07 -17.94
N MET A 532 17.95 -26.39 -18.15
CA MET A 532 19.03 -27.10 -18.86
C MET A 532 19.20 -26.64 -20.30
N GLN A 533 18.11 -26.47 -21.05
CA GLN A 533 18.16 -25.94 -22.42
C GLN A 533 18.71 -24.51 -22.45
N GLY A 534 18.31 -23.68 -21.48
CA GLY A 534 18.82 -22.32 -21.31
C GLY A 534 20.32 -22.30 -21.05
N ALA A 535 20.80 -23.15 -20.13
CA ALA A 535 22.21 -23.29 -19.81
C ALA A 535 23.02 -23.83 -20.98
N ALA A 536 22.54 -24.87 -21.68
CA ALA A 536 23.23 -25.46 -22.83
C ALA A 536 23.41 -24.44 -23.98
N LYS A 537 22.41 -23.57 -24.20
CA LYS A 537 22.48 -22.48 -25.20
C LYS A 537 23.47 -21.37 -24.80
N GLU A 538 23.75 -21.20 -23.51
CA GLU A 538 24.77 -20.26 -23.03
C GLU A 538 26.16 -20.88 -23.11
N ALA A 539 26.29 -22.14 -22.68
CA ALA A 539 27.52 -22.92 -22.79
C ALA A 539 28.01 -23.01 -24.24
N SER A 540 27.12 -23.22 -25.22
CA SER A 540 27.51 -23.30 -26.64
C SER A 540 28.07 -21.99 -27.23
N LYS A 541 27.87 -20.85 -26.56
CA LYS A 541 28.50 -19.57 -26.96
C LYS A 541 29.95 -19.47 -26.53
N HIS A 542 30.35 -20.23 -25.51
CA HIS A 542 31.71 -20.32 -25.00
C HIS A 542 32.29 -21.65 -25.50
N GLN A 543 33.15 -21.61 -26.53
CA GLN A 543 33.74 -22.82 -27.15
C GLN A 543 34.73 -23.60 -26.24
N ASP A 544 34.63 -23.41 -24.93
CA ASP A 544 35.54 -24.00 -23.95
C ASP A 544 34.97 -25.34 -23.46
N GLY A 545 35.76 -26.41 -23.52
CA GLY A 545 35.38 -27.75 -23.04
C GLY A 545 34.98 -27.81 -21.55
N ALA A 546 35.17 -26.73 -20.79
CA ALA A 546 34.67 -26.58 -19.42
C ALA A 546 33.13 -26.50 -19.34
N SER A 547 32.47 -26.08 -20.42
CA SER A 547 31.00 -25.96 -20.52
C SER A 547 30.26 -27.28 -20.27
N ASP A 548 30.77 -28.39 -20.81
CA ASP A 548 30.10 -29.70 -20.70
C ASP A 548 30.15 -30.25 -19.27
N SER A 549 31.29 -30.07 -18.58
CA SER A 549 31.43 -30.48 -17.18
C SER A 549 30.44 -29.74 -16.27
N LEU A 550 30.16 -28.47 -16.56
CA LEU A 550 29.23 -27.67 -15.77
C LEU A 550 27.77 -27.97 -16.06
N LEU A 551 27.43 -28.29 -17.31
CA LEU A 551 26.10 -28.77 -17.64
C LEU A 551 25.79 -30.08 -16.92
N GLU A 552 26.75 -31.01 -16.86
CA GLU A 552 26.58 -32.24 -16.08
C GLU A 552 26.45 -31.97 -14.58
N LYS A 553 27.23 -31.04 -14.01
CA LYS A 553 27.06 -30.61 -12.61
C LYS A 553 25.69 -29.98 -12.34
N LEU A 554 25.18 -29.16 -13.25
CA LEU A 554 23.86 -28.54 -13.13
C LEU A 554 22.75 -29.59 -13.22
N LYS A 555 22.86 -30.52 -14.16
CA LYS A 555 21.94 -31.65 -14.31
C LYS A 555 21.89 -32.49 -13.04
N GLN A 556 23.06 -32.88 -12.54
CA GLN A 556 23.18 -33.62 -11.29
C GLN A 556 22.57 -32.83 -10.11
N SER A 557 22.79 -31.52 -10.05
CA SER A 557 22.21 -30.67 -9.01
C SER A 557 20.69 -30.56 -9.10
N LEU A 558 20.12 -30.54 -10.31
CA LEU A 558 18.67 -30.54 -10.53
C LEU A 558 18.01 -31.88 -10.16
N GLU A 559 18.67 -32.99 -10.49
CA GLU A 559 18.23 -34.35 -10.11
C GLU A 559 18.30 -34.53 -8.58
N ILE A 560 19.38 -34.09 -7.94
CA ILE A 560 19.54 -34.16 -6.48
C ILE A 560 18.56 -33.22 -5.76
N ALA A 561 18.23 -32.07 -6.33
CA ALA A 561 17.39 -31.08 -5.66
C ALA A 561 15.91 -31.48 -5.55
N GLU A 562 15.39 -32.32 -6.46
CA GLU A 562 13.95 -32.60 -6.51
C GLU A 562 13.42 -33.25 -5.22
N ASP A 563 14.00 -34.37 -4.81
CA ASP A 563 13.52 -35.16 -3.66
C ASP A 563 13.64 -34.43 -2.31
N PRO A 564 14.77 -33.75 -1.99
CA PRO A 564 14.91 -32.99 -0.75
C PRO A 564 13.92 -31.84 -0.65
N TRP A 565 13.72 -31.06 -1.71
CA TRP A 565 12.80 -29.92 -1.65
C TRP A 565 11.33 -30.35 -1.60
N ARG A 566 10.96 -31.44 -2.30
CA ARG A 566 9.61 -32.03 -2.19
C ARG A 566 9.35 -32.61 -0.79
N SER A 567 10.32 -33.34 -0.24
CA SER A 567 10.18 -33.94 1.10
C SER A 567 10.22 -32.91 2.23
N ALA A 568 11.03 -31.86 2.08
CA ALA A 568 11.13 -30.73 3.00
C ALA A 568 9.87 -29.85 3.01
N GLY A 569 8.95 -29.99 2.05
CA GLY A 569 7.65 -29.32 2.08
C GLY A 569 6.70 -29.85 3.16
N LYS A 570 7.03 -30.98 3.80
CA LYS A 570 6.28 -31.52 4.94
C LYS A 570 6.55 -30.66 6.17
N VAL A 571 5.63 -29.73 6.43
CA VAL A 571 5.68 -28.77 7.55
C VAL A 571 5.89 -29.46 8.91
N SER A 572 5.39 -30.68 9.08
CA SER A 572 5.56 -31.50 10.29
C SER A 572 7.02 -31.88 10.63
N LEU A 573 7.96 -31.71 9.69
CA LEU A 573 9.38 -31.98 9.90
C LEU A 573 10.11 -30.84 10.64
N TYR A 574 9.49 -29.68 10.81
CA TYR A 574 10.08 -28.51 11.44
C TYR A 574 9.60 -28.36 12.89
N SER A 575 10.45 -27.74 13.70
CA SER A 575 10.11 -27.36 15.08
C SER A 575 9.13 -26.19 15.11
N GLY A 576 8.42 -26.03 16.23
CA GLY A 576 7.57 -24.87 16.46
C GLY A 576 8.31 -23.53 16.27
N ASP A 577 9.56 -23.43 16.72
CA ASP A 577 10.38 -22.22 16.60
C ASP A 577 10.66 -21.85 15.14
N GLU A 578 11.03 -22.82 14.32
CA GLU A 578 11.32 -22.59 12.90
C GLU A 578 10.08 -22.10 12.15
N LEU A 579 8.91 -22.66 12.49
CA LEU A 579 7.63 -22.24 11.92
C LEU A 579 7.24 -20.82 12.35
N VAL A 580 7.43 -20.48 13.63
CA VAL A 580 7.18 -19.12 14.14
C VAL A 580 8.13 -18.12 13.51
N LEU A 581 9.42 -18.45 13.39
CA LEU A 581 10.40 -17.61 12.70
C LEU A 581 10.06 -17.43 11.22
N ALA A 582 9.54 -18.46 10.53
CA ALA A 582 9.06 -18.33 9.16
C ALA A 582 7.84 -17.40 9.06
N CYS A 583 6.87 -17.51 9.97
CA CYS A 583 5.73 -16.60 10.05
C CYS A 583 6.16 -15.14 10.27
N LEU A 584 7.13 -14.91 11.14
CA LEU A 584 7.66 -13.57 11.45
C LEU A 584 8.52 -13.00 10.33
N GLY A 585 9.38 -13.82 9.72
CA GLY A 585 10.30 -13.43 8.65
C GLY A 585 9.60 -13.20 7.32
N PHE A 586 8.52 -13.94 7.04
CA PHE A 586 7.83 -13.92 5.75
C PHE A 586 6.32 -13.64 5.91
N PRO A 587 5.94 -12.42 6.34
CA PRO A 587 4.55 -12.07 6.60
C PRO A 587 3.66 -12.08 5.35
N ARG A 588 4.25 -12.19 4.15
CA ARG A 588 3.56 -12.18 2.85
C ARG A 588 3.63 -13.53 2.12
N HIS A 589 4.07 -14.58 2.79
CA HIS A 589 4.27 -15.88 2.18
C HIS A 589 2.95 -16.60 1.90
N SER A 590 2.81 -17.21 0.73
CA SER A 590 1.59 -17.97 0.36
C SER A 590 1.35 -19.20 1.24
N GLY A 591 2.42 -19.77 1.78
CA GLY A 591 2.39 -20.91 2.71
C GLY A 591 1.93 -20.59 4.14
N ARG A 592 1.74 -19.31 4.48
CA ARG A 592 1.57 -18.87 5.86
C ARG A 592 0.33 -19.45 6.55
N ALA A 593 -0.76 -19.67 5.82
CA ALA A 593 -1.96 -20.31 6.35
C ALA A 593 -1.65 -21.70 6.93
N PHE A 594 -0.85 -22.49 6.20
CA PHE A 594 -0.45 -23.84 6.60
C PHE A 594 0.51 -23.80 7.79
N TRP A 595 1.39 -22.80 7.87
CA TRP A 595 2.26 -22.63 9.03
C TRP A 595 1.46 -22.27 10.28
N TYR A 596 0.49 -21.36 10.18
CA TYR A 596 -0.41 -21.05 11.30
C TYR A 596 -1.23 -22.26 11.72
N GLU A 597 -1.74 -23.03 10.77
CA GLU A 597 -2.48 -24.27 11.04
C GLU A 597 -1.60 -25.26 11.83
N GLU A 598 -0.39 -25.56 11.35
CA GLU A 598 0.53 -26.50 12.01
C GLU A 598 1.02 -25.99 13.38
N VAL A 599 1.36 -24.70 13.46
CA VAL A 599 1.76 -24.02 14.71
C VAL A 599 0.62 -24.05 15.72
N SER A 600 -0.62 -23.74 15.31
CA SER A 600 -1.79 -23.77 16.18
C SER A 600 -2.19 -25.18 16.64
N GLY A 601 -1.87 -26.19 15.83
CA GLY A 601 -2.18 -27.59 16.12
C GLY A 601 -1.15 -28.23 17.03
N SER A 602 -0.18 -28.93 16.45
CA SER A 602 0.72 -29.82 17.18
C SER A 602 1.98 -29.12 17.69
N LYS A 603 2.34 -27.96 17.13
CA LYS A 603 3.68 -27.37 17.29
C LYS A 603 3.77 -26.21 18.27
N MET A 604 2.67 -25.59 18.71
CA MET A 604 2.73 -24.45 19.64
C MET A 604 3.44 -24.80 20.95
N ALA A 605 3.24 -26.03 21.44
CA ALA A 605 3.86 -26.50 22.66
C ALA A 605 5.39 -26.69 22.54
N GLU A 606 5.94 -26.73 21.32
CA GLU A 606 7.38 -26.78 21.07
C GLU A 606 8.00 -25.37 20.98
N VAL A 607 7.19 -24.31 20.86
CA VAL A 607 7.68 -22.93 20.66
C VAL A 607 8.32 -22.39 21.94
N SER A 608 9.54 -21.89 21.82
CA SER A 608 10.30 -21.19 22.86
C SER A 608 9.55 -19.95 23.34
N LEU A 609 9.55 -19.74 24.66
CA LEU A 609 8.93 -18.56 25.29
C LEU A 609 9.45 -17.23 24.72
N SER A 610 10.68 -17.20 24.19
CA SER A 610 11.29 -16.02 23.59
C SER A 610 10.66 -15.54 22.29
N LEU A 611 10.01 -16.43 21.54
CA LEU A 611 9.42 -16.12 20.22
C LEU A 611 7.93 -15.78 20.30
N LEU A 612 7.22 -16.26 21.33
CA LEU A 612 5.78 -16.05 21.52
C LEU A 612 5.37 -14.56 21.52
N PRO A 613 6.10 -13.61 22.15
CA PRO A 613 5.73 -12.20 22.10
C PRO A 613 5.75 -11.61 20.69
N GLY A 614 6.78 -11.97 19.91
CA GLY A 614 6.91 -11.53 18.53
C GLY A 614 5.76 -12.06 17.69
N PHE A 615 5.44 -13.35 17.85
CA PHE A 615 4.34 -14.01 17.17
C PHE A 615 2.97 -13.40 17.50
N LEU A 616 2.66 -13.22 18.79
CA LEU A 616 1.39 -12.64 19.25
C LEU A 616 1.22 -11.20 18.76
N ARG A 617 2.29 -10.41 18.79
CA ARG A 617 2.28 -9.05 18.25
C ARG A 617 2.04 -9.07 16.74
N HIS A 618 2.74 -9.92 16.00
CA HIS A 618 2.56 -10.05 14.56
C HIS A 618 1.12 -10.45 14.20
N ALA A 619 0.56 -11.43 14.91
CA ALA A 619 -0.81 -11.87 14.72
C ALA A 619 -1.83 -10.76 14.99
N ALA A 620 -1.65 -10.02 16.10
CA ALA A 620 -2.51 -8.88 16.42
C ALA A 620 -2.39 -7.75 15.39
N GLU A 621 -1.19 -7.44 14.90
CA GLU A 621 -0.97 -6.42 13.86
C GLU A 621 -1.59 -6.85 12.52
N ALA A 622 -1.52 -8.14 12.16
CA ALA A 622 -2.13 -8.68 10.96
C ALA A 622 -3.68 -8.61 11.01
N GLU A 623 -4.30 -8.97 12.14
CA GLU A 623 -5.74 -8.80 12.37
C GLU A 623 -6.16 -7.31 12.36
N LEU A 624 -5.38 -6.44 13.03
CA LEU A 624 -5.65 -5.00 13.04
C LEU A 624 -5.46 -4.36 11.65
N GLY A 625 -4.55 -4.90 10.84
CA GLY A 625 -4.36 -4.52 9.44
C GLY A 625 -5.61 -4.74 8.58
N GLU A 626 -6.47 -5.70 8.95
CA GLU A 626 -7.79 -5.83 8.32
C GLU A 626 -8.70 -4.64 8.64
N THR A 627 -8.63 -4.15 9.88
CA THR A 627 -9.48 -3.05 10.37
C THR A 627 -9.00 -1.67 9.94
N ARG A 628 -7.68 -1.44 9.86
CA ARG A 628 -7.10 -0.16 9.42
C ARG A 628 -6.87 -0.17 7.92
N ARG A 629 -7.70 0.60 7.20
CA ARG A 629 -7.63 0.75 5.73
C ARG A 629 -6.25 1.24 5.28
N ALA A 630 -5.42 0.35 4.75
CA ALA A 630 -4.23 0.74 4.01
C ALA A 630 -4.65 1.60 2.80
N PRO A 631 -4.13 2.83 2.66
CA PRO A 631 -4.60 3.77 1.63
C PRO A 631 -4.16 3.37 0.22
N LEU A 632 -3.13 2.53 0.06
CA LEU A 632 -2.56 2.19 -1.25
C LEU A 632 -3.06 0.84 -1.78
N PRO A 633 -3.49 0.76 -3.07
CA PRO A 633 -3.97 -0.47 -3.70
C PRO A 633 -2.94 -1.62 -3.71
N SER A 634 -1.65 -1.32 -3.87
CA SER A 634 -0.57 -2.30 -3.88
C SER A 634 -0.35 -3.01 -2.54
N LEU A 635 -0.83 -2.43 -1.44
CA LEU A 635 -0.78 -3.04 -0.10
C LEU A 635 -2.04 -3.85 0.22
N ARG A 636 -3.05 -3.88 -0.67
CA ARG A 636 -4.32 -4.60 -0.42
C ARG A 636 -4.30 -6.06 -0.84
N SER A 637 -3.42 -6.45 -1.76
CA SER A 637 -3.09 -7.87 -2.03
C SER A 637 -2.41 -8.56 -0.82
N LEU A 638 -2.06 -7.78 0.21
CA LEU A 638 -1.45 -8.25 1.46
C LEU A 638 -2.49 -8.60 2.53
N ARG A 639 -3.79 -8.52 2.21
CA ARG A 639 -4.82 -8.98 3.15
C ARG A 639 -4.73 -10.49 3.30
N PRO A 640 -4.78 -11.01 4.54
CA PRO A 640 -4.90 -12.44 4.73
C PRO A 640 -6.16 -12.93 3.99
N THR A 641 -6.06 -14.09 3.36
CA THR A 641 -7.26 -14.78 2.87
C THR A 641 -8.18 -15.12 4.05
N SER A 642 -9.49 -15.30 3.81
CA SER A 642 -10.44 -15.69 4.88
C SER A 642 -9.95 -16.91 5.68
N ARG A 643 -9.31 -17.86 4.99
CA ARG A 643 -8.64 -19.00 5.62
C ARG A 643 -7.46 -18.56 6.48
N GLU A 644 -6.55 -17.74 5.96
CA GLU A 644 -5.44 -17.20 6.75
C GLU A 644 -5.90 -16.44 7.98
N SER A 645 -6.94 -15.60 7.89
CA SER A 645 -7.47 -14.86 9.04
C SER A 645 -8.00 -15.82 10.11
N SER A 646 -8.72 -16.86 9.69
CA SER A 646 -9.22 -17.93 10.58
C SER A 646 -8.06 -18.67 11.27
N GLU A 647 -7.10 -19.16 10.50
CA GLU A 647 -5.96 -19.92 11.05
C GLU A 647 -5.04 -19.04 11.90
N LEU A 648 -4.85 -17.77 11.52
CA LEU A 648 -4.11 -16.79 12.31
C LEU A 648 -4.78 -16.56 13.67
N SER A 649 -6.11 -16.42 13.68
CA SER A 649 -6.87 -16.20 14.91
C SER A 649 -6.79 -17.42 15.84
N LYS A 650 -6.88 -18.64 15.28
CA LYS A 650 -6.65 -19.89 16.03
C LYS A 650 -5.22 -19.98 16.58
N ALA A 651 -4.21 -19.70 15.74
CA ALA A 651 -2.81 -19.72 16.16
C ALA A 651 -2.52 -18.69 17.23
N ARG A 652 -3.12 -17.49 17.13
CA ARG A 652 -3.06 -16.48 18.17
C ARG A 652 -3.69 -17.00 19.47
N GLY A 653 -4.91 -17.54 19.43
CA GLY A 653 -5.58 -18.11 20.60
C GLY A 653 -4.72 -19.18 21.29
N ARG A 654 -4.21 -20.15 20.52
CA ARG A 654 -3.35 -21.20 21.06
C ARG A 654 -2.04 -20.67 21.63
N ALA A 655 -1.42 -19.68 20.98
CA ALA A 655 -0.20 -19.04 21.49
C ALA A 655 -0.45 -18.32 22.82
N GLN A 656 -1.64 -17.73 23.00
CA GLN A 656 -2.04 -17.12 24.27
C GLN A 656 -2.21 -18.18 25.36
N GLU A 657 -2.90 -19.27 25.08
CA GLU A 657 -3.07 -20.40 26.01
C GLU A 657 -1.73 -20.97 26.45
N VAL A 658 -0.86 -21.36 25.51
CA VAL A 658 0.46 -21.94 25.82
C VAL A 658 1.34 -20.95 26.59
N LEU A 659 1.28 -19.66 26.26
CA LEU A 659 1.99 -18.63 27.02
C LEU A 659 1.50 -18.57 28.47
N LEU A 660 0.19 -18.60 28.68
CA LEU A 660 -0.41 -18.54 30.01
C LEU A 660 -0.11 -19.81 30.82
N GLU A 661 -0.27 -21.00 30.22
CA GLU A 661 0.06 -22.30 30.82
C GLU A 661 1.52 -22.34 31.28
N ARG A 662 2.47 -22.01 30.40
CA ARG A 662 3.90 -22.01 30.75
C ARG A 662 4.28 -20.99 31.82
N LEU A 663 3.65 -19.81 31.83
CA LEU A 663 3.93 -18.80 32.86
C LEU A 663 3.30 -19.12 34.23
N THR A 664 2.26 -19.98 34.27
CA THR A 664 1.49 -20.21 35.50
C THR A 664 1.67 -21.59 36.12
N GLU A 665 1.93 -22.63 35.32
CA GLU A 665 1.77 -24.02 35.75
C GLU A 665 3.06 -24.85 35.74
N THR A 666 4.11 -24.44 35.02
CA THR A 666 5.32 -25.26 34.87
C THR A 666 6.54 -24.65 35.56
N GLU A 667 7.24 -25.46 36.38
CA GLU A 667 8.54 -25.09 36.95
C GLU A 667 9.54 -24.73 35.84
N GLN A 668 9.52 -25.49 34.75
CA GLN A 668 10.32 -25.22 33.56
C GLN A 668 10.04 -23.83 32.96
N GLY A 669 8.79 -23.37 32.94
CA GLY A 669 8.45 -22.05 32.41
C GLY A 669 8.98 -20.92 33.30
N GLN A 670 9.07 -21.15 34.61
CA GLN A 670 9.71 -20.21 35.53
C GLN A 670 11.23 -20.20 35.39
N GLU A 671 11.86 -21.35 35.15
CA GLU A 671 13.29 -21.45 34.85
C GLU A 671 13.62 -20.74 33.52
N GLU A 672 12.88 -21.04 32.45
CA GLU A 672 13.02 -20.36 31.16
C GLU A 672 12.87 -18.84 31.34
N LEU A 673 11.88 -18.38 32.11
CA LEU A 673 11.65 -16.96 32.39
C LEU A 673 12.85 -16.28 33.09
N GLN A 674 13.57 -17.01 33.94
CA GLN A 674 14.77 -16.48 34.60
C GLN A 674 15.91 -16.28 33.60
N GLU A 675 16.01 -17.13 32.59
CA GLU A 675 17.05 -17.07 31.55
C GLU A 675 16.73 -16.06 30.43
N LEU A 676 15.49 -15.56 30.34
CA LEU A 676 15.10 -14.64 29.28
C LEU A 676 15.79 -13.27 29.36
N PRO A 677 16.25 -12.72 28.23
CA PRO A 677 16.78 -11.35 28.17
C PRO A 677 15.71 -10.32 28.59
N PRO A 678 16.10 -9.20 29.24
CA PRO A 678 15.17 -8.17 29.71
C PRO A 678 14.19 -7.66 28.62
N MET A 679 14.67 -7.56 27.38
CA MET A 679 13.86 -7.11 26.23
C MET A 679 12.72 -8.08 25.88
N VAL A 680 12.93 -9.38 26.06
CA VAL A 680 11.91 -10.41 25.81
C VAL A 680 10.83 -10.35 26.89
N ILE A 681 11.22 -10.11 28.14
CA ILE A 681 10.29 -9.97 29.27
C ILE A 681 9.38 -8.74 29.08
N VAL A 682 9.94 -7.62 28.60
CA VAL A 682 9.14 -6.44 28.21
C VAL A 682 8.16 -6.78 27.08
N ALA A 683 8.58 -7.59 26.11
CA ALA A 683 7.72 -8.01 25.00
C ALA A 683 6.60 -8.95 25.48
N LEU A 684 6.89 -9.89 26.38
CA LEU A 684 5.90 -10.76 27.03
C LEU A 684 4.84 -9.94 27.77
N PHE A 685 5.26 -8.92 28.52
CA PHE A 685 4.33 -8.04 29.22
C PHE A 685 3.37 -7.31 28.27
N ARG A 686 3.90 -6.81 27.13
CA ARG A 686 3.07 -6.18 26.09
C ARG A 686 2.14 -7.17 25.39
N ALA A 687 2.58 -8.41 25.21
CA ALA A 687 1.73 -9.45 24.67
C ALA A 687 0.54 -9.71 25.61
N LEU A 688 0.76 -9.79 26.92
CA LEU A 688 -0.32 -9.88 27.92
C LEU A 688 -1.25 -8.66 27.91
N GLU A 689 -0.72 -7.45 27.69
CA GLU A 689 -1.53 -6.23 27.52
C GLU A 689 -2.41 -6.30 26.26
N LEU A 690 -1.86 -6.79 25.14
CA LEU A 690 -2.61 -6.99 23.89
C LEU A 690 -3.68 -8.07 24.03
N ILE A 691 -3.42 -9.10 24.84
CA ILE A 691 -4.43 -10.08 25.24
C ILE A 691 -5.54 -9.34 25.98
N ASN A 692 -5.21 -8.60 27.05
CA ASN A 692 -6.19 -7.93 27.90
C ASN A 692 -6.99 -6.79 27.20
N SER A 693 -6.40 -6.13 26.21
CA SER A 693 -6.98 -4.97 25.51
C SER A 693 -7.57 -5.29 24.14
N GLY A 694 -7.32 -6.49 23.61
CA GLY A 694 -7.80 -6.91 22.30
C GLY A 694 -9.34 -6.95 22.25
N PRO A 695 -9.94 -6.76 21.06
CA PRO A 695 -11.37 -6.95 20.87
C PRO A 695 -11.66 -8.45 20.96
N PHE A 696 -11.77 -8.99 22.17
CA PHE A 696 -12.43 -10.27 22.33
C PHE A 696 -13.86 -10.07 21.84
N SER A 697 -14.22 -10.74 20.74
CA SER A 697 -15.61 -10.77 20.28
C SER A 697 -16.53 -11.50 21.27
N VAL A 698 -15.94 -12.14 22.29
CA VAL A 698 -16.59 -12.80 23.42
C VAL A 698 -16.13 -12.08 24.68
N GLN A 699 -17.03 -11.65 25.56
CA GLN A 699 -16.61 -11.09 26.85
C GLN A 699 -15.67 -12.09 27.54
N PRO A 700 -14.42 -11.73 27.88
CA PRO A 700 -13.51 -12.66 28.52
C PRO A 700 -14.18 -13.17 29.80
N GLU A 701 -14.28 -14.48 29.97
CA GLU A 701 -14.89 -15.03 31.16
C GLU A 701 -14.06 -14.61 32.37
N ALA A 702 -14.68 -14.50 33.54
CA ALA A 702 -13.96 -14.11 34.76
C ALA A 702 -12.76 -15.03 35.06
N GLN A 703 -12.79 -16.26 34.55
CA GLN A 703 -11.71 -17.25 34.65
C GLN A 703 -10.49 -16.83 33.81
N ASP A 704 -10.67 -16.35 32.58
CA ASP A 704 -9.57 -15.93 31.69
C ASP A 704 -8.77 -14.77 32.30
N LEU A 705 -9.47 -13.81 32.92
CA LEU A 705 -8.85 -12.68 33.61
C LEU A 705 -8.02 -13.12 34.83
N GLN A 706 -8.45 -14.17 35.54
CA GLN A 706 -7.67 -14.73 36.65
C GLN A 706 -6.40 -15.43 36.16
N VAL A 707 -6.46 -16.15 35.04
CA VAL A 707 -5.29 -16.81 34.44
C VAL A 707 -4.26 -15.77 33.97
N VAL A 708 -4.71 -14.73 33.24
CA VAL A 708 -3.83 -13.61 32.84
C VAL A 708 -3.20 -12.94 34.07
N HIS A 709 -3.97 -12.76 35.14
CA HIS A 709 -3.45 -12.18 36.38
C HIS A 709 -2.36 -13.06 37.01
N ARG A 710 -2.57 -14.38 37.11
CA ARG A 710 -1.57 -15.32 37.63
C ARG A 710 -0.30 -15.29 36.79
N ALA A 711 -0.40 -15.22 35.46
CA ALA A 711 0.75 -15.14 34.56
C ALA A 711 1.52 -13.82 34.68
N THR A 712 0.83 -12.74 35.07
CA THR A 712 1.43 -11.40 35.19
C THR A 712 2.34 -11.30 36.42
N VAL A 713 2.06 -12.02 37.49
CA VAL A 713 2.79 -11.91 38.76
C VAL A 713 4.28 -12.33 38.64
N PRO A 714 4.63 -13.50 38.06
CA PRO A 714 6.03 -13.88 37.86
C PRO A 714 6.81 -12.92 36.95
N LEU A 715 6.15 -12.38 35.92
CA LEU A 715 6.75 -11.38 35.03
C LEU A 715 7.08 -10.08 35.75
N LEU A 716 6.16 -9.60 36.60
CA LEU A 716 6.39 -8.40 37.42
C LEU A 716 7.50 -8.63 38.45
N GLN A 717 7.56 -9.81 39.05
CA GLN A 717 8.65 -10.21 39.94
C GLN A 717 10.00 -10.14 39.23
N ARG A 718 10.10 -10.74 38.02
CA ARG A 718 11.35 -10.72 37.25
C ARG A 718 11.73 -9.30 36.79
N LEU A 719 10.76 -8.51 36.33
CA LEU A 719 11.00 -7.10 35.95
C LEU A 719 11.48 -6.26 37.14
N ALA A 720 10.94 -6.49 38.33
CA ALA A 720 11.40 -5.82 39.55
C ALA A 720 12.84 -6.20 39.89
N MET A 721 13.21 -7.49 39.79
CA MET A 721 14.60 -7.93 40.00
C MET A 721 15.55 -7.31 38.96
N LEU A 722 15.20 -7.33 37.68
CA LEU A 722 16.03 -6.73 36.62
C LEU A 722 16.19 -5.22 36.76
N ALA A 723 15.16 -4.53 37.28
CA ALA A 723 15.26 -3.11 37.60
C ALA A 723 16.20 -2.86 38.78
N GLN A 724 16.16 -3.70 39.83
CA GLN A 724 17.07 -3.62 40.97
C GLN A 724 18.53 -3.90 40.57
N GLU A 725 18.74 -4.83 39.62
CA GLU A 725 20.05 -5.14 39.03
C GLU A 725 20.51 -4.09 38.00
N GLN A 726 19.77 -3.00 37.79
CA GLN A 726 20.05 -1.94 36.80
C GLN A 726 20.15 -2.44 35.34
N GLN A 727 19.55 -3.59 35.03
CA GLN A 727 19.52 -4.13 33.65
C GLN A 727 18.40 -3.54 32.78
N LEU A 728 17.50 -2.74 33.38
CA LEU A 728 16.43 -2.05 32.68
C LEU A 728 16.64 -0.54 32.70
N SER A 729 16.57 0.10 31.53
CA SER A 729 16.55 1.57 31.45
C SER A 729 15.32 2.16 32.11
N ALA A 730 15.44 3.35 32.72
CA ALA A 730 14.32 4.09 33.31
C ALA A 730 13.14 4.26 32.33
N LYS A 731 13.42 4.49 31.04
CA LYS A 731 12.42 4.58 29.98
C LYS A 731 11.63 3.28 29.77
N ALA A 732 12.27 2.12 29.89
CA ALA A 732 11.61 0.82 29.82
C ALA A 732 10.68 0.63 31.02
N CYS A 733 11.16 0.94 32.23
CA CYS A 733 10.39 0.88 33.47
C CYS A 733 9.15 1.80 33.44
N VAL A 734 9.29 3.05 32.98
CA VAL A 734 8.15 3.98 32.82
C VAL A 734 7.12 3.45 31.83
N ARG A 735 7.55 2.88 30.70
CA ARG A 735 6.64 2.28 29.71
C ARG A 735 5.89 1.08 30.27
N ILE A 736 6.56 0.21 31.03
CA ILE A 736 5.93 -0.92 31.72
C ILE A 736 4.84 -0.40 32.67
N LEU A 737 5.15 0.60 33.50
CA LEU A 737 4.16 1.18 34.43
C LEU A 737 2.99 1.85 33.71
N GLN A 738 3.23 2.51 32.58
CA GLN A 738 2.15 3.11 31.77
C GLN A 738 1.22 2.03 31.20
N SER A 739 1.77 0.95 30.67
CA SER A 739 1.00 -0.23 30.23
C SER A 739 0.20 -0.85 31.39
N MET A 740 0.79 -0.94 32.59
CA MET A 740 0.08 -1.40 33.79
C MET A 740 -1.08 -0.48 34.20
N LYS A 741 -0.95 0.83 34.05
CA LYS A 741 -2.05 1.78 34.33
C LYS A 741 -3.23 1.62 33.38
N VAL A 742 -2.96 1.29 32.11
CA VAL A 742 -4.00 1.04 31.10
C VAL A 742 -4.69 -0.30 31.35
N ALA A 743 -3.94 -1.32 31.81
CA ALA A 743 -4.47 -2.59 32.32
C ALA A 743 -5.17 -2.40 33.69
N ARG A 744 -6.30 -1.67 33.67
CA ARG A 744 -7.26 -1.36 34.76
C ARG A 744 -6.81 -1.66 36.20
N TYR A 745 -6.42 -0.57 36.87
CA TYR A 745 -6.19 -0.40 38.31
C TYR A 745 -7.24 -1.01 39.27
N ARG A 746 -8.47 -1.33 38.81
CA ARG A 746 -9.53 -1.90 39.67
C ARG A 746 -9.35 -3.38 40.02
N HIS A 747 -8.67 -4.18 39.21
CA HIS A 747 -8.50 -5.61 39.50
C HIS A 747 -7.28 -5.92 40.37
N LEU A 748 -6.19 -5.15 40.20
CA LEU A 748 -4.96 -5.28 41.00
C LEU A 748 -5.16 -4.90 42.48
N GLN A 749 -6.12 -4.01 42.79
CA GLN A 749 -6.46 -3.64 44.17
C GLN A 749 -7.11 -4.79 44.96
N ASN A 750 -7.77 -5.74 44.30
CA ASN A 750 -8.52 -6.81 44.97
C ASN A 750 -7.65 -8.03 45.37
N HIS A 751 -6.39 -8.12 44.92
CA HIS A 751 -5.56 -9.32 45.07
C HIS A 751 -4.15 -9.09 45.67
N GLY A 752 -3.90 -7.95 46.34
CA GLY A 752 -2.70 -7.77 47.16
C GLY A 752 -1.38 -7.51 46.40
N ALA A 753 -1.42 -7.26 45.09
CA ALA A 753 -0.23 -6.95 44.28
C ALA A 753 0.27 -5.48 44.43
N THR A 754 -0.39 -4.66 45.26
CA THR A 754 -0.09 -3.24 45.45
C THR A 754 1.34 -2.99 45.95
N GLY A 755 1.83 -3.80 46.90
CA GLY A 755 3.18 -3.64 47.46
C GLY A 755 4.33 -3.98 46.49
N MET A 756 4.05 -4.63 45.36
CA MET A 756 5.05 -4.85 44.31
C MET A 756 5.11 -3.67 43.33
N VAL A 757 3.95 -3.10 42.99
CA VAL A 757 3.85 -1.88 42.18
C VAL A 757 4.50 -0.70 42.92
N GLU A 758 4.28 -0.58 44.23
CA GLU A 758 4.93 0.42 45.08
C GLU A 758 6.45 0.26 45.08
N ARG A 759 6.99 -0.96 45.24
CA ARG A 759 8.45 -1.21 45.17
C ARG A 759 9.07 -0.87 43.80
N MET A 760 8.36 -1.12 42.70
CA MET A 760 8.79 -0.68 41.37
C MET A 760 8.75 0.85 41.24
N TYR A 761 7.70 1.49 41.77
CA TYR A 761 7.59 2.94 41.83
C TYR A 761 8.71 3.57 42.65
N ASP A 762 9.05 2.98 43.80
CA ASP A 762 10.13 3.44 44.67
C ASP A 762 11.50 3.27 44.00
N SER A 763 11.75 2.15 43.32
CA SER A 763 12.98 1.93 42.54
C SER A 763 13.13 2.92 41.39
N LEU A 764 12.02 3.26 40.71
CA LEU A 764 12.00 4.30 39.67
C LEU A 764 12.19 5.71 40.23
N ARG A 765 11.61 5.99 41.40
CA ARG A 765 11.76 7.27 42.09
C ARG A 765 13.20 7.50 42.54
N MET A 766 13.92 6.43 42.90
CA MET A 766 15.36 6.48 43.16
C MET A 766 16.18 6.69 41.88
N ALA A 767 15.81 6.04 40.76
CA ALA A 767 16.49 6.19 39.47
C ALA A 767 16.16 7.49 38.70
N GLU A 768 15.08 8.21 39.04
CA GLU A 768 14.84 9.61 38.59
C GLU A 768 15.58 10.64 39.45
N TRP A 769 16.08 10.22 40.62
CA TRP A 769 16.77 11.08 41.59
C TRP A 769 18.30 11.05 41.41
N GLU A 770 18.84 9.91 40.95
CA GLU A 770 20.19 9.78 40.36
C GLU A 770 20.23 10.24 38.90
#